data_AF-A0A951G972-F1
#
_entry.id   AF-A0A951G972-F1
#
_cell.length_a   1.000
_cell.length_b   1.000
_cell.length_c   1.000
_cell.angle_alpha   90.00
_cell.angle_beta   90.00
_cell.angle_gamma   90.00
#
_symmetry.space_group_name_H-M   'P 1'
#
loop_
_entity.id
_entity.type
_entity.pdbx_description
1 polymer ?
#
loop_
_entity_poly.entity_id
_entity_poly.type
_entity_poly.pdbx_seq_one_letter_code
_entity_poly.pdbx_strand_id
1 'polypeptide(L)'
;MNSAAVIGLPTHQPPAYDPLVAAFAARPALRSVDIDSDQPPLRPRRRRPQANVAALDRPHRGGNDLVVPRVELYGRLSGAARVTALSAAAGSGKTVLLRSWIDHADVASRAAWVLVDQDERDAQRFWLSVVHALRRTTAAGPLVRELTAAPDVDGWMIVERLIEEMAAIQEPIWLVIDDLDELRSDDAMHQLECFIKCAPPEVQFVLASRSDSHLGLHRLRVDGELTEIRTADLRFTPTEARALFESAGVQLSDRALTQLLHRTEGWAGGLRLAAMSLATHDDPEQFADEFSGSERTVAGYLLAEVLERQPADVRQLLLYSSVLERVSGPLADHLTGGSGAERILQELVDANAFVTSVDAGRSWFRYHHLFADLLRRELRRLFPELVAQLHRAASDWFEQEGYAVEAVRHAQLARDWRRASRVLFDSRIGLILNGRLATLRALLDAFPARVAAADPELAVVYAGVRLRDGSFDDADAYIAVAERNAADVPEDRQKLFGLHLASVRLSLARQRGDLGGAVQAMRALESALDSQPPNVAGGTDDIRALALMTLGTTELWSLRLTDARRHLEQGLALARRIGRPYLEIGCLAHLGIAAPLSGQSASVALAFTEEAVTIAETHGLATNPIVGLAFAIGAGSLAWLGRFDEAEQWLERAGRALRPGGDPGTELALYHASGLLYSGQGRLEDALAEFGNAEKIQGMLAGEHALMVDLRARIMLTQVQMGELSVARAALDSIAEQDRDRAEVRIPAAAIYLAEGCPERALELLAPVTERSVESLIPTWAAIHALLFDAAAREESGDTRGAEASLERALDLAEPEGLILPFTIIPVEGLLERHPRHRTAHAAFLSALQDVCSGGSVTPRGEAKPLLDELSAAEVRVIRYLPSNLRAPEIAAELFVSTNTIRTHLRHIYAKLGAHRRAEAVARARELGLLAPSHRRR
;
A
#
# COMPACT_ATOMS: atom_id res chain seq x y z
N MET A 1 -82.61 7.39 41.37
CA MET A 1 -82.66 6.00 41.87
C MET A 1 -81.24 5.60 42.20
N ASN A 2 -80.83 5.84 43.45
CA ASN A 2 -80.66 4.83 44.51
C ASN A 2 -79.50 3.85 44.26
N SER A 3 -78.46 3.98 45.12
CA SER A 3 -77.81 2.93 45.94
C SER A 3 -77.13 1.74 45.24
N ALA A 4 -76.03 1.16 45.71
CA ALA A 4 -75.07 1.42 46.78
C ALA A 4 -73.96 0.35 46.66
N ALA A 5 -72.89 0.55 47.43
CA ALA A 5 -71.97 -0.45 48.00
C ALA A 5 -70.54 -0.53 47.44
N VAL A 6 -69.63 -0.53 48.43
CA VAL A 6 -68.20 -0.23 48.48
C VAL A 6 -67.48 -1.47 49.00
N ILE A 7 -66.34 -1.87 48.42
CA ILE A 7 -65.13 -2.46 49.07
C ILE A 7 -64.00 -2.22 48.02
N GLY A 8 -62.93 -1.42 48.18
CA GLY A 8 -61.93 -1.36 49.24
C GLY A 8 -60.58 -1.87 48.69
N LEU A 9 -59.77 -1.00 48.05
CA LEU A 9 -58.39 -1.31 47.61
C LEU A 9 -57.40 -0.28 48.19
N PRO A 10 -56.21 -0.71 48.64
CA PRO A 10 -55.25 0.13 49.33
C PRO A 10 -54.54 1.10 48.36
N THR A 11 -54.21 2.26 48.88
CA THR A 11 -53.38 3.30 48.25
C THR A 11 -52.02 2.73 47.82
N HIS A 12 -51.84 2.51 46.51
CA HIS A 12 -50.51 2.33 45.92
C HIS A 12 -49.81 3.69 45.86
N GLN A 13 -48.81 3.87 46.71
CA GLN A 13 -47.76 4.87 46.49
C GLN A 13 -47.14 4.64 45.10
N PRO A 14 -46.89 5.70 44.30
CA PRO A 14 -46.12 5.56 43.08
C PRO A 14 -44.68 5.11 43.44
N PRO A 15 -44.04 4.23 42.65
CA PRO A 15 -42.65 3.87 42.89
C PRO A 15 -41.79 5.13 42.76
N ALA A 16 -40.86 5.28 43.70
CA ALA A 16 -39.91 6.37 43.75
C ALA A 16 -39.17 6.48 42.41
N TYR A 17 -39.23 7.68 41.84
CA TYR A 17 -38.46 8.12 40.68
C TYR A 17 -36.96 7.90 40.98
N ASP A 18 -36.30 7.03 40.23
CA ASP A 18 -34.88 6.73 40.41
C ASP A 18 -34.01 7.93 39.96
N PRO A 19 -33.20 8.54 40.85
CA PRO A 19 -32.35 9.68 40.49
C PRO A 19 -31.27 9.38 39.45
N LEU A 20 -31.00 8.10 39.13
CA LEU A 20 -29.99 7.70 38.14
C LEU A 20 -30.39 7.96 36.67
N VAL A 21 -31.69 7.88 36.34
CA VAL A 21 -32.19 8.16 34.98
C VAL A 21 -32.21 9.67 34.69
N ALA A 22 -32.40 10.50 35.73
CA ALA A 22 -32.38 11.96 35.61
C ALA A 22 -30.98 12.52 35.37
N ALA A 23 -29.92 11.86 35.88
CA ALA A 23 -28.54 12.32 35.71
C ALA A 23 -28.04 12.24 34.24
N PHE A 24 -28.60 11.32 33.45
CA PHE A 24 -28.31 11.20 32.00
C PHE A 24 -29.16 12.17 31.16
N ALA A 25 -30.40 12.45 31.56
CA ALA A 25 -31.31 13.35 30.84
C ALA A 25 -31.05 14.86 31.09
N ALA A 26 -30.34 15.22 32.16
CA ALA A 26 -30.17 16.61 32.60
C ALA A 26 -28.82 17.26 32.27
N ARG A 27 -27.99 16.70 31.37
CA ARG A 27 -26.69 17.31 31.02
C ARG A 27 -26.76 18.10 29.69
N PRO A 28 -26.50 19.43 29.70
CA PRO A 28 -26.33 20.18 28.47
C PRO A 28 -25.00 19.80 27.80
N ALA A 29 -24.98 19.84 26.47
CA ALA A 29 -23.76 19.71 25.66
C ALA A 29 -22.68 20.68 26.19
N LEU A 30 -21.56 20.14 26.65
CA LEU A 30 -20.45 20.93 27.17
C LEU A 30 -19.85 21.77 26.04
N ARG A 31 -20.01 23.09 26.17
CA ARG A 31 -19.29 24.11 25.39
C ARG A 31 -17.80 24.04 25.69
N SER A 32 -17.03 24.32 24.64
CA SER A 32 -15.59 24.57 24.62
C SER A 32 -15.09 25.39 25.82
N VAL A 33 -14.06 24.89 26.48
CA VAL A 33 -13.25 25.67 27.43
C VAL A 33 -12.27 26.51 26.62
N ASP A 34 -12.33 27.84 26.78
CA ASP A 34 -11.37 28.79 26.24
C ASP A 34 -9.97 28.50 26.82
N ILE A 35 -9.02 28.19 25.94
CA ILE A 35 -7.59 28.15 26.25
C ILE A 35 -6.98 29.40 25.61
N ASP A 36 -6.34 30.20 26.45
CA ASP A 36 -5.62 31.43 26.11
C ASP A 36 -4.66 31.19 24.93
N SER A 37 -4.79 32.04 23.91
CA SER A 37 -4.20 31.87 22.59
C SER A 37 -2.89 32.65 22.46
N ASP A 38 -1.73 32.01 22.69
CA ASP A 38 -0.50 32.50 22.05
C ASP A 38 0.70 31.54 21.95
N GLN A 39 0.51 30.22 22.09
CA GLN A 39 1.54 29.25 21.71
C GLN A 39 0.92 27.99 21.10
N PRO A 40 1.35 27.54 19.90
CA PRO A 40 0.86 26.30 19.32
C PRO A 40 1.35 25.12 20.16
N PRO A 41 0.48 24.28 20.75
CA PRO A 41 0.94 23.08 21.41
C PRO A 41 1.44 22.13 20.32
N LEU A 42 2.76 21.95 20.26
CA LEU A 42 3.41 20.85 19.56
C LEU A 42 2.92 19.55 20.20
N ARG A 43 1.80 19.01 19.71
CA ARG A 43 1.34 17.67 20.10
C ARG A 43 2.39 16.68 19.59
N PRO A 44 3.01 15.87 20.45
CA PRO A 44 3.90 14.80 19.98
C PRO A 44 3.09 13.83 19.10
N ARG A 45 3.72 13.32 18.03
CA ARG A 45 3.16 12.26 17.17
C ARG A 45 2.64 11.13 18.06
N ARG A 46 1.32 11.01 18.20
CA ARG A 46 0.70 9.83 18.84
C ARG A 46 1.09 8.62 17.99
N ARG A 47 1.90 7.71 18.54
CA ARG A 47 2.10 6.39 17.95
C ARG A 47 0.72 5.75 17.85
N ARG A 48 0.16 5.65 16.63
CA ARG A 48 -0.92 4.71 16.36
C ARG A 48 -0.40 3.35 16.83
N PRO A 49 -1.20 2.53 17.55
CA PRO A 49 -0.79 1.15 17.77
C PRO A 49 -0.58 0.55 16.36
N GLN A 50 0.67 0.15 16.11
CA GLN A 50 0.96 -0.83 15.07
C GLN A 50 0.11 -2.08 15.37
N ALA A 51 -0.03 -2.98 14.39
CA ALA A 51 -0.72 -4.27 14.51
C ALA A 51 -0.59 -4.85 15.93
N ASN A 52 -1.66 -5.46 16.46
CA ASN A 52 -1.76 -6.10 17.79
C ASN A 52 -0.76 -7.27 17.93
N VAL A 53 0.52 -6.97 17.79
CA VAL A 53 1.63 -7.81 18.18
C VAL A 53 1.75 -7.53 19.66
N ALA A 54 1.07 -8.35 20.46
CA ALA A 54 1.40 -8.46 21.85
C ALA A 54 2.90 -8.74 21.89
N ALA A 55 3.68 -7.81 22.43
CA ALA A 55 5.03 -8.17 22.80
C ALA A 55 4.90 -9.42 23.67
N LEU A 56 5.73 -10.43 23.41
CA LEU A 56 6.11 -11.40 24.44
C LEU A 56 6.91 -10.63 25.50
N ASP A 57 6.30 -9.61 26.11
CA ASP A 57 6.82 -8.96 27.29
C ASP A 57 6.66 -10.00 28.37
N ARG A 58 7.81 -10.48 28.85
CA ARG A 58 7.92 -11.41 29.98
C ARG A 58 6.91 -10.95 31.03
N PRO A 59 5.96 -11.80 31.46
CA PRO A 59 5.17 -11.45 32.63
C PRO A 59 6.15 -11.09 33.73
N HIS A 60 6.03 -9.87 34.26
CA HIS A 60 6.67 -9.55 35.52
C HIS A 60 6.18 -10.61 36.50
N ARG A 61 7.10 -11.46 36.98
CA ARG A 61 6.87 -12.36 38.12
C ARG A 61 6.66 -11.49 39.36
N GLY A 62 5.49 -10.86 39.44
CA GLY A 62 5.07 -10.00 40.53
C GLY A 62 3.74 -10.51 41.07
N GLY A 63 3.82 -11.33 42.12
CA GLY A 63 2.74 -11.67 43.04
C GLY A 63 1.58 -12.51 42.50
N ASN A 64 1.46 -13.76 42.95
CA ASN A 64 0.25 -14.61 42.87
C ASN A 64 -0.32 -14.98 41.49
N ASP A 65 0.51 -15.16 40.45
CA ASP A 65 0.06 -15.84 39.24
C ASP A 65 -0.15 -17.34 39.52
N LEU A 66 -1.42 -17.77 39.63
CA LEU A 66 -1.89 -19.15 39.82
C LEU A 66 -1.63 -20.03 38.57
N VAL A 67 -0.38 -20.12 38.11
CA VAL A 67 0.02 -20.89 36.94
C VAL A 67 0.62 -22.22 37.38
N VAL A 68 -0.09 -23.31 37.10
CA VAL A 68 0.37 -24.67 37.38
C VAL A 68 1.19 -25.19 36.19
N PRO A 69 2.42 -25.68 36.38
CA PRO A 69 3.24 -26.20 35.31
C PRO A 69 2.67 -27.51 34.73
N ARG A 70 2.50 -27.55 33.40
CA ARG A 70 1.90 -28.67 32.65
C ARG A 70 2.97 -29.45 31.86
N VAL A 71 3.94 -30.05 32.55
CA VAL A 71 5.18 -30.60 31.96
C VAL A 71 4.93 -31.61 30.83
N GLU A 72 3.92 -32.48 30.96
CA GLU A 72 3.56 -33.45 29.93
C GLU A 72 3.12 -32.76 28.62
N LEU A 73 2.31 -31.70 28.73
CA LEU A 73 1.86 -30.92 27.59
C LEU A 73 2.99 -30.09 26.98
N TYR A 74 3.94 -29.61 27.79
CA TYR A 74 5.16 -28.95 27.29
C TYR A 74 6.02 -29.90 26.45
N GLY A 75 6.13 -31.17 26.88
CA GLY A 75 6.80 -32.21 26.10
C GLY A 75 6.14 -32.44 24.75
N ARG A 76 4.80 -32.50 24.71
CA ARG A 76 4.03 -32.63 23.45
C ARG A 76 4.20 -31.42 22.52
N LEU A 77 4.22 -30.21 23.08
CA LEU A 77 4.45 -28.97 22.30
C LEU A 77 5.87 -28.91 21.74
N SER A 78 6.87 -29.31 22.52
CA SER A 78 8.28 -29.28 22.10
C SER A 78 8.67 -30.43 21.16
N GLY A 79 7.98 -31.57 21.27
CA GLY A 79 8.22 -32.77 20.46
C GLY A 79 7.34 -32.87 19.21
N ALA A 80 6.52 -31.86 18.91
CA ALA A 80 5.68 -31.85 17.72
C ALA A 80 6.53 -31.84 16.45
N ALA A 81 6.14 -32.62 15.44
CA ALA A 81 6.87 -32.75 14.19
C ALA A 81 6.79 -31.47 13.34
N ARG A 82 5.57 -31.01 12.99
CA ARG A 82 5.39 -29.83 12.14
C ARG A 82 4.29 -28.89 12.60
N VAL A 83 3.11 -29.42 12.93
CA VAL A 83 1.96 -28.61 13.33
C VAL A 83 1.41 -29.11 14.65
N THR A 84 1.18 -28.20 15.59
CA THR A 84 0.37 -28.46 16.79
C THR A 84 -0.95 -27.73 16.70
N ALA A 85 -2.06 -28.48 16.70
CA ALA A 85 -3.40 -27.93 16.78
C ALA A 85 -3.92 -28.03 18.22
N LEU A 86 -4.12 -26.88 18.85
CA LEU A 86 -4.64 -26.74 20.21
C LEU A 86 -6.09 -26.25 20.14
N SER A 87 -7.04 -27.18 20.17
CA SER A 87 -8.47 -26.88 20.03
C SER A 87 -9.21 -27.20 21.32
N ALA A 88 -9.67 -26.14 22.01
CA ALA A 88 -10.41 -26.30 23.25
C ALA A 88 -11.31 -25.12 23.56
N ALA A 89 -12.39 -25.37 24.29
CA ALA A 89 -13.36 -24.36 24.69
C ALA A 89 -12.70 -23.17 25.41
N ALA A 90 -13.37 -22.02 25.40
CA ALA A 90 -12.87 -20.82 26.04
C ALA A 90 -12.71 -21.04 27.57
N GLY A 91 -11.70 -20.42 28.17
CA GLY A 91 -11.34 -20.63 29.59
C GLY A 91 -10.64 -21.95 29.92
N SER A 92 -10.29 -22.79 28.93
CA SER A 92 -9.51 -24.03 29.12
C SER A 92 -8.03 -23.82 29.42
N GLY A 93 -7.52 -22.59 29.29
CA GLY A 93 -6.12 -22.26 29.59
C GLY A 93 -5.15 -22.33 28.39
N LYS A 94 -5.65 -22.40 27.14
CA LYS A 94 -4.82 -22.46 25.92
C LYS A 94 -3.66 -21.44 25.87
N THR A 95 -4.00 -20.15 25.94
CA THR A 95 -3.02 -19.05 25.91
C THR A 95 -2.01 -19.13 27.06
N VAL A 96 -2.47 -19.52 28.27
CA VAL A 96 -1.61 -19.68 29.44
C VAL A 96 -0.64 -20.85 29.27
N LEU A 97 -1.12 -21.98 28.73
CA LEU A 97 -0.30 -23.14 28.41
C LEU A 97 0.83 -22.78 27.44
N LEU A 98 0.49 -22.09 26.34
CA LEU A 98 1.45 -21.71 25.31
C LEU A 98 2.52 -20.73 25.83
N ARG A 99 2.12 -19.70 26.58
CA ARG A 99 3.08 -18.77 27.20
C ARG A 99 3.99 -19.47 28.20
N SER A 100 3.40 -20.29 29.07
CA SER A 100 4.17 -21.03 30.07
C SER A 100 5.13 -22.04 29.44
N TRP A 101 4.74 -22.66 28.33
CA TRP A 101 5.62 -23.52 27.54
C TRP A 101 6.80 -22.73 26.93
N ILE A 102 6.54 -21.59 26.27
CA ILE A 102 7.60 -20.75 25.67
C ILE A 102 8.63 -20.32 26.71
N ASP A 103 8.16 -19.91 27.89
CA ASP A 103 9.02 -19.53 29.02
C ASP A 103 9.79 -20.73 29.59
N HIS A 104 9.17 -21.90 29.69
CA HIS A 104 9.80 -23.11 30.23
C HIS A 104 10.87 -23.68 29.28
N ALA A 105 10.59 -23.68 27.97
CA ALA A 105 11.49 -24.17 26.95
C ALA A 105 12.60 -23.16 26.56
N ASP A 106 12.52 -21.93 27.08
CA ASP A 106 13.43 -20.81 26.76
C ASP A 106 13.52 -20.51 25.24
N VAL A 107 12.37 -20.59 24.56
CA VAL A 107 12.26 -20.42 23.09
C VAL A 107 11.71 -19.05 22.68
N ALA A 108 11.56 -18.11 23.62
CA ALA A 108 10.93 -16.80 23.38
C ALA A 108 11.60 -16.00 22.25
N SER A 109 12.92 -16.08 22.10
CA SER A 109 13.67 -15.40 21.02
C SER A 109 13.47 -16.02 19.63
N ARG A 110 12.84 -17.20 19.58
CA ARG A 110 12.54 -18.01 18.38
C ARG A 110 11.03 -18.27 18.23
N ALA A 111 10.19 -17.67 19.07
CA ALA A 111 8.74 -17.80 18.99
C ALA A 111 8.13 -16.51 18.42
N ALA A 112 7.55 -16.62 17.23
CA ALA A 112 6.75 -15.56 16.62
C ALA A 112 5.30 -15.71 17.09
N TRP A 113 4.85 -14.83 17.98
CA TRP A 113 3.48 -14.85 18.50
C TRP A 113 2.58 -13.89 17.71
N VAL A 114 1.51 -14.44 17.13
CA VAL A 114 0.47 -13.70 16.41
C VAL A 114 -0.85 -13.91 17.16
N LEU A 115 -1.38 -12.84 17.73
CA LEU A 115 -2.74 -12.82 18.23
C LEU A 115 -3.66 -12.36 17.09
N VAL A 116 -4.61 -13.20 16.68
CA VAL A 116 -5.57 -12.82 15.65
C VAL A 116 -6.58 -11.83 16.26
N ASP A 117 -6.78 -10.70 15.58
CA ASP A 117 -7.75 -9.70 16.00
C ASP A 117 -9.19 -10.21 15.84
N GLN A 118 -10.08 -9.76 16.73
CA GLN A 118 -11.48 -10.14 16.68
C GLN A 118 -12.12 -9.77 15.33
N ASP A 119 -12.79 -10.74 14.71
CA ASP A 119 -13.44 -10.56 13.40
C ASP A 119 -12.46 -10.01 12.35
N GLU A 120 -11.23 -10.56 12.30
CA GLU A 120 -10.23 -10.22 11.29
C GLU A 120 -10.66 -10.75 9.93
N ARG A 121 -10.86 -9.83 8.99
CA ARG A 121 -11.40 -10.11 7.65
C ARG A 121 -10.41 -9.80 6.54
N ASP A 122 -9.37 -9.02 6.84
CA ASP A 122 -8.41 -8.57 5.85
C ASP A 122 -7.19 -9.50 5.86
N ALA A 123 -7.03 -10.32 4.82
CA ALA A 123 -5.90 -11.24 4.68
C ALA A 123 -4.55 -10.52 4.78
N GLN A 124 -4.42 -9.35 4.16
CA GLN A 124 -3.22 -8.52 4.25
C GLN A 124 -2.89 -8.15 5.69
N ARG A 125 -3.88 -7.79 6.51
CA ARG A 125 -3.64 -7.40 7.91
C ARG A 125 -3.18 -8.59 8.75
N PHE A 126 -3.78 -9.75 8.56
CA PHE A 126 -3.33 -10.99 9.18
C PHE A 126 -1.86 -11.29 8.82
N TRP A 127 -1.51 -11.27 7.54
CA TRP A 127 -0.14 -11.55 7.09
C TRP A 127 0.86 -10.48 7.52
N LEU A 128 0.48 -9.21 7.59
CA LEU A 128 1.33 -8.16 8.17
C LEU A 128 1.64 -8.42 9.65
N SER A 129 0.68 -8.92 10.43
CA SER A 129 0.92 -9.35 11.81
C SER A 129 1.88 -10.53 11.88
N VAL A 130 1.75 -11.50 10.97
CA VAL A 130 2.69 -12.64 10.84
C VAL A 130 4.10 -12.15 10.50
N VAL A 131 4.26 -11.32 9.46
CA VAL A 131 5.54 -10.71 9.06
C VAL A 131 6.16 -9.96 10.23
N HIS A 132 5.39 -9.13 10.94
CA HIS A 132 5.89 -8.38 12.08
C HIS A 132 6.34 -9.29 13.23
N ALA A 133 5.57 -10.35 13.54
CA ALA A 133 5.94 -11.31 14.59
C ALA A 133 7.22 -12.08 14.23
N LEU A 134 7.35 -12.55 12.98
CA LEU A 134 8.55 -13.25 12.48
C LEU A 134 9.78 -12.34 12.53
N ARG A 135 9.64 -11.07 12.15
CA ARG A 135 10.75 -10.09 12.17
C ARG A 135 11.35 -9.83 13.55
N ARG A 136 10.58 -10.09 14.62
CA ARG A 136 11.03 -9.93 16.01
C ARG A 136 11.83 -11.13 16.53
N THR A 137 11.85 -12.24 15.79
CA THR A 137 12.64 -13.41 16.14
C THR A 137 14.08 -13.26 15.70
N THR A 138 14.99 -13.91 16.40
CA THR A 138 16.43 -13.89 16.09
C THR A 138 16.77 -14.61 14.79
N ALA A 139 16.07 -15.71 14.49
CA ALA A 139 16.32 -16.54 13.31
C ALA A 139 15.71 -15.97 12.02
N ALA A 140 14.43 -15.56 12.04
CA ALA A 140 13.77 -15.03 10.85
C ALA A 140 13.90 -13.52 10.68
N GLY A 141 14.26 -12.78 11.74
CA GLY A 141 14.41 -11.32 11.73
C GLY A 141 15.26 -10.75 10.58
N PRO A 142 16.47 -11.29 10.34
CA PRO A 142 17.34 -10.84 9.26
C PRO A 142 16.87 -11.24 7.86
N LEU A 143 16.04 -12.28 7.75
CA LEU A 143 15.59 -12.87 6.48
C LEU A 143 14.29 -12.22 5.99
N VAL A 144 13.35 -11.98 6.90
CA VAL A 144 12.01 -11.47 6.58
C VAL A 144 12.08 -9.96 6.36
N ARG A 145 11.86 -9.55 5.11
CA ARG A 145 11.89 -8.13 4.74
C ARG A 145 10.65 -7.40 5.28
N GLU A 146 10.70 -6.07 5.34
CA GLU A 146 9.55 -5.25 5.74
C GLU A 146 8.42 -5.30 4.70
N LEU A 147 7.18 -5.14 5.16
CA LEU A 147 6.01 -4.94 4.30
C LEU A 147 5.10 -3.91 4.94
N THR A 148 4.73 -2.89 4.18
CA THR A 148 3.80 -1.84 4.62
C THR A 148 2.40 -2.12 4.09
N ALA A 149 1.38 -1.75 4.87
CA ALA A 149 -0.01 -1.80 4.40
C ALA A 149 -0.21 -0.83 3.22
N ALA A 150 -0.85 -1.32 2.17
CA ALA A 150 -1.16 -0.58 0.95
C ALA A 150 -2.37 -1.24 0.25
N PRO A 151 -3.11 -0.48 -0.59
CA PRO A 151 -4.15 -1.04 -1.46
C PRO A 151 -3.64 -2.20 -2.34
N ASP A 152 -4.52 -3.17 -2.60
CA ASP A 152 -4.34 -4.26 -3.57
C ASP A 152 -3.10 -5.14 -3.37
N VAL A 153 -2.55 -5.17 -2.16
CA VAL A 153 -1.52 -6.15 -1.81
C VAL A 153 -2.20 -7.52 -1.66
N ASP A 154 -1.83 -8.44 -2.54
CA ASP A 154 -2.33 -9.82 -2.49
C ASP A 154 -1.65 -10.59 -1.35
N GLY A 155 -2.45 -11.26 -0.52
CA GLY A 155 -1.94 -12.14 0.54
C GLY A 155 -1.11 -13.31 -0.01
N TRP A 156 -1.43 -13.83 -1.20
CA TRP A 156 -0.65 -14.90 -1.84
C TRP A 156 0.78 -14.50 -2.13
N MET A 157 0.98 -13.28 -2.63
CA MET A 157 2.30 -12.71 -2.87
C MET A 157 3.11 -12.60 -1.57
N ILE A 158 2.45 -12.31 -0.43
CA ILE A 158 3.12 -12.30 0.87
C ILE A 158 3.56 -13.71 1.26
N VAL A 159 2.69 -14.71 1.05
CA VAL A 159 3.00 -16.12 1.35
C VAL A 159 4.15 -16.65 0.51
N GLU A 160 4.12 -16.45 -0.80
CA GLU A 160 5.18 -16.88 -1.73
C GLU A 160 6.52 -16.28 -1.32
N ARG A 161 6.55 -14.97 -1.08
CA ARG A 161 7.72 -14.26 -0.59
C ARG A 161 8.22 -14.82 0.74
N LEU A 162 7.32 -15.10 1.70
CA LEU A 162 7.72 -15.67 2.99
C LEU A 162 8.31 -17.07 2.84
N ILE A 163 7.78 -17.91 1.95
CA ILE A 163 8.34 -19.24 1.67
C ILE A 163 9.77 -19.11 1.13
N GLU A 164 9.99 -18.19 0.18
CA GLU A 164 11.33 -17.93 -0.39
C GLU A 164 12.30 -17.37 0.66
N GLU A 165 11.89 -16.34 1.42
CA GLU A 165 12.73 -15.70 2.44
C GLU A 165 13.10 -16.67 3.57
N MET A 166 12.18 -17.56 3.94
CA MET A 166 12.40 -18.53 5.00
C MET A 166 13.16 -19.78 4.54
N ALA A 167 13.35 -20.01 3.24
CA ALA A 167 14.06 -21.18 2.73
C ALA A 167 15.53 -21.28 3.23
N ALA A 168 16.13 -20.16 3.63
CA ALA A 168 17.48 -20.08 4.18
C ALA A 168 17.56 -20.25 5.71
N ILE A 169 16.43 -20.49 6.39
CA ILE A 169 16.41 -20.63 7.84
C ILE A 169 17.12 -21.93 8.26
N GLN A 170 17.95 -21.84 9.30
CA GLN A 170 18.75 -22.98 9.80
C GLN A 170 18.37 -23.39 11.23
N GLU A 171 17.70 -22.51 11.96
CA GLU A 171 17.27 -22.73 13.33
C GLU A 171 15.76 -22.88 13.39
N PRO A 172 15.24 -23.74 14.28
CA PRO A 172 13.80 -23.92 14.42
C PRO A 172 13.14 -22.63 14.92
N ILE A 173 12.01 -22.29 14.33
CA ILE A 173 11.16 -21.16 14.69
C ILE A 173 9.74 -21.65 14.94
N TRP A 174 9.11 -21.14 16.00
CA TRP A 174 7.71 -21.46 16.31
C TRP A 174 6.81 -20.29 15.93
N LEU A 175 5.95 -20.48 14.94
CA LEU A 175 4.89 -19.54 14.62
C LEU A 175 3.63 -19.93 15.41
N VAL A 176 3.34 -19.16 16.45
CA VAL A 176 2.19 -19.33 17.33
C VAL A 176 1.08 -18.40 16.86
N ILE A 177 -0.03 -18.98 16.39
CA ILE A 177 -1.24 -18.25 16.01
C ILE A 177 -2.30 -18.53 17.06
N ASP A 178 -2.57 -17.53 17.91
CA ASP A 178 -3.58 -17.60 18.98
C ASP A 178 -4.90 -16.98 18.54
N ASP A 179 -6.01 -17.54 19.04
CA ASP A 179 -7.39 -17.21 18.67
C ASP A 179 -7.66 -17.29 17.15
N LEU A 180 -7.17 -18.34 16.48
CA LEU A 180 -7.35 -18.55 15.03
C LEU A 180 -8.82 -18.52 14.58
N ASP A 181 -9.77 -18.85 15.46
CA ASP A 181 -11.20 -18.76 15.16
C ASP A 181 -11.72 -17.33 14.91
N GLU A 182 -10.94 -16.31 15.26
CA GLU A 182 -11.26 -14.91 14.94
C GLU A 182 -10.86 -14.50 13.51
N LEU A 183 -10.12 -15.35 12.78
CA LEU A 183 -9.81 -15.15 11.37
C LEU A 183 -11.03 -15.52 10.50
N ARG A 184 -11.77 -14.51 10.05
CA ARG A 184 -12.99 -14.60 9.23
C ARG A 184 -12.73 -14.35 7.74
N SER A 185 -11.49 -14.53 7.29
CA SER A 185 -11.07 -14.40 5.90
C SER A 185 -10.79 -15.77 5.30
N ASP A 186 -11.62 -16.20 4.35
CA ASP A 186 -11.43 -17.47 3.64
C ASP A 186 -10.09 -17.47 2.86
N ASP A 187 -9.76 -16.34 2.23
CA ASP A 187 -8.48 -16.15 1.54
C ASP A 187 -7.29 -16.34 2.48
N ALA A 188 -7.30 -15.71 3.65
CA ALA A 188 -6.23 -15.83 4.65
C ALA A 188 -6.09 -17.27 5.17
N MET A 189 -7.21 -17.96 5.38
CA MET A 189 -7.23 -19.36 5.81
C MET A 189 -6.63 -20.28 4.74
N HIS A 190 -6.99 -20.07 3.47
CA HIS A 190 -6.44 -20.86 2.36
C HIS A 190 -4.94 -20.60 2.15
N GLN A 191 -4.54 -19.33 2.25
CA GLN A 191 -3.14 -18.89 2.23
C GLN A 191 -2.33 -19.51 3.38
N LEU A 192 -2.88 -19.54 4.60
CA LEU A 192 -2.22 -20.15 5.76
C LEU A 192 -2.04 -21.65 5.57
N GLU A 193 -3.04 -22.33 5.01
CA GLU A 193 -2.93 -23.76 4.69
C GLU A 193 -1.80 -24.04 3.68
N CYS A 194 -1.65 -23.20 2.66
CA CYS A 194 -0.54 -23.33 1.70
C CYS A 194 0.81 -23.04 2.35
N PHE A 195 0.89 -21.98 3.16
CA PHE A 195 2.11 -21.64 3.90
C PHE A 195 2.56 -22.79 4.80
N ILE A 196 1.65 -23.43 5.54
CA ILE A 196 1.94 -24.60 6.37
C ILE A 196 2.53 -25.76 5.55
N LYS A 197 2.02 -25.99 4.34
CA LYS A 197 2.47 -27.09 3.46
C LYS A 197 3.84 -26.82 2.83
N CYS A 198 4.10 -25.58 2.45
CA CYS A 198 5.28 -25.19 1.68
C CYS A 198 6.43 -24.63 2.52
N ALA A 199 6.18 -24.22 3.77
CA ALA A 199 7.21 -23.72 4.66
C ALA A 199 8.27 -24.79 4.96
N PRO A 200 9.54 -24.39 5.15
CA PRO A 200 10.62 -25.32 5.47
C PRO A 200 10.39 -26.01 6.82
N PRO A 201 10.95 -27.22 7.05
CA PRO A 201 10.67 -28.04 8.23
C PRO A 201 11.10 -27.38 9.56
N GLU A 202 12.02 -26.43 9.51
CA GLU A 202 12.43 -25.60 10.65
C GLU A 202 11.31 -24.68 11.15
N VAL A 203 10.28 -24.43 10.33
CA VAL A 203 9.11 -23.62 10.72
C VAL A 203 8.04 -24.53 11.30
N GLN A 204 7.88 -24.46 12.61
CA GLN A 204 6.86 -25.21 13.35
C GLN A 204 5.66 -24.32 13.66
N PHE A 205 4.46 -24.85 13.46
CA PHE A 205 3.22 -24.10 13.63
C PHE A 205 2.49 -24.52 14.89
N VAL A 206 2.02 -23.56 15.67
CA VAL A 206 1.15 -23.80 16.82
C VAL A 206 -0.12 -23.00 16.63
N LEU A 207 -1.23 -23.70 16.39
CA LEU A 207 -2.52 -23.12 16.06
C LEU A 207 -3.47 -23.31 17.23
N ALA A 208 -3.86 -22.22 17.90
CA ALA A 208 -4.82 -22.27 19.00
C ALA A 208 -6.19 -21.73 18.57
N SER A 209 -7.24 -22.50 18.87
CA SER A 209 -8.61 -22.18 18.49
C SER A 209 -9.63 -22.70 19.52
N ARG A 210 -10.84 -22.13 19.50
CA ARG A 210 -11.95 -22.59 20.35
C ARG A 210 -12.62 -23.88 19.88
N SER A 211 -12.62 -24.08 18.57
CA SER A 211 -13.17 -25.24 17.88
C SER A 211 -12.19 -25.72 16.83
N ASP A 212 -12.44 -26.90 16.28
CA ASP A 212 -11.62 -27.44 15.19
C ASP A 212 -11.55 -26.43 14.04
N SER A 213 -10.33 -26.06 13.65
CA SER A 213 -10.10 -25.13 12.55
C SER A 213 -10.54 -25.74 11.23
N HIS A 214 -11.10 -24.93 10.32
CA HIS A 214 -11.46 -25.35 8.97
C HIS A 214 -10.25 -25.60 8.04
N LEU A 215 -9.03 -25.61 8.57
CA LEU A 215 -7.81 -25.92 7.82
C LEU A 215 -7.79 -27.38 7.39
N GLY A 216 -7.38 -27.64 6.15
CA GLY A 216 -7.26 -28.98 5.57
C GLY A 216 -6.13 -29.85 6.13
N LEU A 217 -5.99 -29.97 7.46
CA LEU A 217 -4.88 -30.66 8.15
C LEU A 217 -4.89 -32.20 8.06
N HIS A 218 -5.84 -32.78 7.31
CA HIS A 218 -6.03 -34.22 7.20
C HIS A 218 -4.80 -34.99 6.73
N ARG A 219 -4.02 -34.44 5.78
CA ARG A 219 -2.78 -35.09 5.30
C ARG A 219 -1.71 -35.16 6.38
N LEU A 220 -1.45 -34.04 7.05
CA LEU A 220 -0.50 -33.97 8.17
C LEU A 220 -0.87 -34.94 9.30
N ARG A 221 -2.17 -35.21 9.50
CA ARG A 221 -2.63 -36.22 10.46
C ARG A 221 -2.26 -37.65 10.03
N VAL A 222 -2.39 -37.97 8.74
CA VAL A 222 -2.01 -39.29 8.19
C VAL A 222 -0.50 -39.49 8.22
N ASP A 223 0.26 -38.43 7.95
CA ASP A 223 1.72 -38.45 7.88
C ASP A 223 2.39 -38.41 9.27
N GLY A 224 1.60 -38.28 10.35
CA GLY A 224 2.10 -38.17 11.73
C GLY A 224 2.77 -36.83 12.04
N GLU A 225 2.61 -35.83 11.17
CA GLU A 225 3.20 -34.49 11.32
C GLU A 225 2.33 -33.53 12.18
N LEU A 226 1.09 -33.94 12.48
CA LEU A 226 0.13 -33.19 13.29
C LEU A 226 0.04 -33.72 14.72
N THR A 227 0.37 -32.87 15.69
CA THR A 227 0.09 -33.10 17.11
C THR A 227 -1.20 -32.39 17.50
N GLU A 228 -2.17 -33.11 18.05
CA GLU A 228 -3.45 -32.52 18.48
C GLU A 228 -3.54 -32.50 19.99
N ILE A 229 -3.90 -31.34 20.56
CA ILE A 229 -4.20 -31.17 21.98
C ILE A 229 -5.65 -30.68 22.05
N ARG A 230 -6.52 -31.52 22.61
CA ARG A 230 -7.96 -31.28 22.67
C ARG A 230 -8.39 -30.86 24.08
N THR A 231 -9.65 -30.46 24.22
CA THR A 231 -10.26 -30.13 25.52
C THR A 231 -10.00 -31.19 26.60
N ALA A 232 -10.02 -32.48 26.25
CA ALA A 232 -9.77 -33.58 27.20
C ALA A 232 -8.35 -33.56 27.76
N ASP A 233 -7.35 -33.22 26.95
CA ASP A 233 -5.94 -33.11 27.35
C ASP A 233 -5.68 -31.89 28.26
N LEU A 234 -6.49 -30.84 28.11
CA LEU A 234 -6.41 -29.62 28.91
C LEU A 234 -7.17 -29.71 30.24
N ARG A 235 -7.87 -30.81 30.50
CA ARG A 235 -8.51 -31.03 31.80
C ARG A 235 -7.44 -31.11 32.88
N PHE A 236 -7.70 -30.48 34.02
CA PHE A 236 -6.81 -30.56 35.17
C PHE A 236 -6.88 -31.96 35.78
N THR A 237 -5.71 -32.55 35.98
CA THR A 237 -5.55 -33.76 36.78
C THR A 237 -5.75 -33.44 38.27
N PRO A 238 -6.02 -34.44 39.13
CA PRO A 238 -6.12 -34.21 40.57
C PRO A 238 -4.88 -33.58 41.19
N THR A 239 -3.69 -33.92 40.68
CA THR A 239 -2.41 -33.34 41.09
C THR A 239 -2.28 -31.87 40.68
N GLU A 240 -2.66 -31.53 39.45
CA GLU A 240 -2.62 -30.14 38.97
C GLU A 240 -3.67 -29.27 39.66
N ALA A 241 -4.88 -29.80 39.89
CA ALA A 241 -5.93 -29.08 40.61
C ALA A 241 -5.51 -28.82 42.06
N ARG A 242 -4.91 -29.80 42.74
CA ARG A 242 -4.35 -29.60 44.09
C ARG A 242 -3.29 -28.51 44.10
N ALA A 243 -2.34 -28.55 43.17
CA ALA A 243 -1.32 -27.52 43.04
C ALA A 243 -1.93 -26.12 42.79
N LEU A 244 -3.01 -26.04 42.01
CA LEU A 244 -3.76 -24.79 41.80
C LEU A 244 -4.33 -24.24 43.11
N PHE A 245 -5.03 -25.07 43.89
CA PHE A 245 -5.61 -24.65 45.18
C PHE A 245 -4.53 -24.31 46.22
N GLU A 246 -3.45 -25.10 46.29
CA GLU A 246 -2.31 -24.82 47.18
C GLU A 246 -1.64 -23.49 46.83
N SER A 247 -1.46 -23.19 45.54
CA SER A 247 -0.93 -21.90 45.08
C SER A 247 -1.86 -20.72 45.39
N ALA A 248 -3.16 -20.99 45.53
CA ALA A 248 -4.16 -20.02 45.99
C ALA A 248 -4.25 -19.91 47.51
N GLY A 249 -3.45 -20.69 48.26
CA GLY A 249 -3.49 -20.72 49.73
C GLY A 249 -4.68 -21.49 50.31
N VAL A 250 -5.37 -22.31 49.50
CA VAL A 250 -6.54 -23.09 49.91
C VAL A 250 -6.14 -24.55 50.11
N GLN A 251 -6.44 -25.11 51.28
CA GLN A 251 -6.30 -26.54 51.54
C GLN A 251 -7.68 -27.20 51.55
N LEU A 252 -7.88 -28.17 50.65
CA LEU A 252 -9.12 -28.94 50.53
C LEU A 252 -8.87 -30.40 50.90
N SER A 253 -9.85 -31.07 51.49
CA SER A 253 -9.80 -32.52 51.64
C SER A 253 -9.82 -33.24 50.28
N ASP A 254 -9.30 -34.46 50.25
CA ASP A 254 -9.35 -35.31 49.04
C ASP A 254 -10.78 -35.49 48.53
N ARG A 255 -11.77 -35.51 49.44
CA ARG A 255 -13.19 -35.61 49.11
C ARG A 255 -13.69 -34.35 48.42
N ALA A 256 -13.46 -33.16 48.98
CA ALA A 256 -13.89 -31.89 48.39
C ALA A 256 -13.22 -31.64 47.02
N LEU A 257 -11.92 -31.91 46.91
CA LEU A 257 -11.18 -31.80 45.65
C LEU A 257 -11.76 -32.72 44.57
N THR A 258 -12.06 -33.98 44.91
CA THR A 258 -12.65 -34.95 43.98
C THR A 258 -14.04 -34.52 43.52
N GLN A 259 -14.86 -33.97 44.43
CA GLN A 259 -16.18 -33.44 44.08
C GLN A 259 -16.10 -32.24 43.14
N LEU A 260 -15.23 -31.27 43.44
CA LEU A 260 -15.02 -30.09 42.58
C LEU A 260 -14.49 -30.49 41.19
N LEU A 261 -13.55 -31.43 41.12
CA LEU A 261 -13.06 -31.96 39.85
C LEU A 261 -14.15 -32.66 39.05
N HIS A 262 -14.97 -33.49 39.69
CA HIS A 262 -16.07 -34.17 39.03
C HIS A 262 -17.12 -33.18 38.50
N ARG A 263 -17.44 -32.13 39.27
CA ARG A 263 -18.47 -31.14 38.90
C ARG A 263 -17.99 -30.11 37.87
N THR A 264 -16.70 -29.80 37.85
CA THR A 264 -16.08 -28.90 36.84
C THR A 264 -15.57 -29.65 35.62
N GLU A 265 -15.61 -30.99 35.65
CA GLU A 265 -14.99 -31.87 34.65
C GLU A 265 -13.51 -31.53 34.38
N GLY A 266 -12.80 -30.99 35.38
CA GLY A 266 -11.42 -30.54 35.25
C GLY A 266 -11.23 -29.26 34.42
N TRP A 267 -12.29 -28.49 34.16
CA TRP A 267 -12.20 -27.22 33.43
C TRP A 267 -11.35 -26.20 34.20
N ALA A 268 -10.20 -25.84 33.64
CA ALA A 268 -9.22 -24.93 34.23
C ALA A 268 -9.85 -23.60 34.71
N GLY A 269 -10.70 -22.98 33.89
CA GLY A 269 -11.41 -21.74 34.24
C GLY A 269 -12.33 -21.92 35.45
N GLY A 270 -13.06 -23.03 35.52
CA GLY A 270 -13.97 -23.35 36.63
C GLY A 270 -13.25 -23.69 37.93
N LEU A 271 -12.11 -24.37 37.84
CA LEU A 271 -11.26 -24.64 39.00
C LEU A 271 -10.56 -23.39 39.51
N ARG A 272 -10.10 -22.50 38.61
CA ARG A 272 -9.56 -21.19 38.99
C ARG A 272 -10.63 -20.34 39.67
N LEU A 273 -11.85 -20.33 39.14
CA LEU A 273 -13.02 -19.73 39.76
C LEU A 273 -13.20 -20.26 41.19
N ALA A 274 -13.27 -21.58 41.37
CA ALA A 274 -13.41 -22.19 42.69
C ALA A 274 -12.24 -21.83 43.64
N ALA A 275 -11.00 -21.87 43.17
CA ALA A 275 -9.81 -21.58 43.99
C ALA A 275 -9.81 -20.15 44.52
N MET A 276 -10.15 -19.19 43.66
CA MET A 276 -10.31 -17.79 44.05
C MET A 276 -11.45 -17.58 45.05
N SER A 277 -12.55 -18.31 44.88
CA SER A 277 -13.73 -18.23 45.77
C SER A 277 -13.38 -18.69 47.18
N LEU A 278 -12.78 -19.89 47.25
CA LEU A 278 -12.42 -20.57 48.49
C LEU A 278 -11.34 -19.82 49.29
N ALA A 279 -10.48 -19.06 48.62
CA ALA A 279 -9.48 -18.21 49.29
C ALA A 279 -10.11 -17.08 50.14
N THR A 280 -11.38 -16.76 49.90
CA THR A 280 -12.12 -15.67 50.57
C THR A 280 -13.31 -16.16 51.40
N HIS A 281 -13.54 -17.48 51.49
CA HIS A 281 -14.71 -18.08 52.13
C HIS A 281 -14.34 -18.68 53.49
N ASP A 282 -15.15 -18.44 54.52
CA ASP A 282 -14.88 -18.89 55.89
C ASP A 282 -14.99 -20.43 56.07
N ASP A 283 -15.74 -21.11 55.18
CA ASP A 283 -15.87 -22.57 55.14
C ASP A 283 -15.62 -23.11 53.70
N PRO A 284 -14.41 -23.63 53.42
CA PRO A 284 -14.05 -24.21 52.13
C PRO A 284 -14.76 -25.52 51.75
N GLU A 285 -15.15 -26.32 52.74
CA GLU A 285 -15.75 -27.65 52.51
C GLU A 285 -17.23 -27.52 52.13
N GLN A 286 -17.98 -26.64 52.82
CA GLN A 286 -19.37 -26.37 52.47
C GLN A 286 -19.50 -25.79 51.04
N PHE A 287 -18.60 -24.88 50.66
CA PHE A 287 -18.61 -24.30 49.32
C PHE A 287 -18.34 -25.35 48.23
N ALA A 288 -17.42 -26.28 48.47
CA ALA A 288 -17.14 -27.38 47.53
C ALA A 288 -18.37 -28.28 47.31
N ASP A 289 -19.21 -28.45 48.35
CA ASP A 289 -20.46 -29.20 48.30
C ASP A 289 -21.59 -28.44 47.58
N GLU A 290 -21.59 -27.10 47.54
CA GLU A 290 -22.60 -26.26 46.88
C GLU A 290 -22.24 -25.87 45.44
N PHE A 291 -20.94 -25.74 45.13
CA PHE A 291 -20.46 -25.31 43.81
C PHE A 291 -20.78 -26.37 42.73
N SER A 292 -21.59 -25.99 41.74
CA SER A 292 -21.88 -26.83 40.57
C SER A 292 -21.23 -26.18 39.33
N GLY A 293 -20.45 -26.96 38.58
CA GLY A 293 -19.70 -26.46 37.41
C GLY A 293 -20.55 -26.23 36.15
N SER A 294 -21.88 -26.22 36.26
CA SER A 294 -22.77 -25.94 35.13
C SER A 294 -22.76 -24.45 34.76
N GLU A 295 -22.92 -24.11 33.47
CA GLU A 295 -22.92 -22.71 33.00
C GLU A 295 -23.92 -21.81 33.76
N ARG A 296 -25.07 -22.36 34.21
CA ARG A 296 -26.06 -21.62 35.00
C ARG A 296 -25.61 -21.35 36.44
N THR A 297 -24.91 -22.30 37.07
CA THR A 297 -24.42 -22.13 38.45
C THR A 297 -23.16 -21.28 38.51
N VAL A 298 -22.27 -21.38 37.52
CA VAL A 298 -21.10 -20.48 37.39
C VAL A 298 -21.55 -19.04 37.14
N ALA A 299 -22.57 -18.83 36.30
CA ALA A 299 -23.18 -17.51 36.12
C ALA A 299 -23.84 -16.99 37.41
N GLY A 300 -24.56 -17.83 38.15
CA GLY A 300 -25.14 -17.47 39.44
C GLY A 300 -24.09 -17.10 40.50
N TYR A 301 -22.98 -17.83 40.56
CA TYR A 301 -21.84 -17.51 41.43
C TYR A 301 -21.18 -16.18 41.03
N LEU A 302 -20.81 -16.00 39.76
CA LEU A 302 -20.20 -14.75 39.27
C LEU A 302 -21.09 -13.53 39.56
N LEU A 303 -22.41 -13.72 39.59
CA LEU A 303 -23.36 -12.68 39.93
C LEU A 303 -23.40 -12.41 41.44
N ALA A 304 -23.61 -13.42 42.27
CA ALA A 304 -23.76 -13.27 43.73
C ALA A 304 -22.45 -12.92 44.46
N GLU A 305 -21.33 -13.49 44.01
CA GLU A 305 -20.08 -13.49 44.76
C GLU A 305 -19.04 -12.53 44.17
N VAL A 306 -19.04 -12.35 42.84
CA VAL A 306 -18.10 -11.44 42.16
C VAL A 306 -18.70 -10.09 41.86
N LEU A 307 -19.99 -10.00 41.48
CA LEU A 307 -20.62 -8.73 41.09
C LEU A 307 -21.42 -8.08 42.22
N GLU A 308 -22.23 -8.83 42.97
CA GLU A 308 -23.09 -8.29 44.04
C GLU A 308 -22.30 -7.87 45.29
N ARG A 309 -21.13 -8.48 45.55
CA ARG A 309 -20.23 -8.08 46.64
C ARG A 309 -19.42 -6.82 46.35
N GLN A 310 -19.43 -6.32 45.11
CA GLN A 310 -18.67 -5.13 44.76
C GLN A 310 -19.34 -3.85 45.27
N PRO A 311 -18.54 -2.84 45.63
CA PRO A 311 -19.03 -1.47 45.80
C PRO A 311 -19.85 -1.01 44.58
N ALA A 312 -20.85 -0.15 44.83
CA ALA A 312 -21.82 0.23 43.80
C ALA A 312 -21.19 0.90 42.57
N ASP A 313 -20.12 1.68 42.79
CA ASP A 313 -19.29 2.32 41.76
C ASP A 313 -18.51 1.30 40.91
N VAL A 314 -17.88 0.30 41.54
CA VAL A 314 -17.18 -0.79 40.84
C VAL A 314 -18.15 -1.65 40.04
N ARG A 315 -19.32 -1.96 40.60
CA ARG A 315 -20.38 -2.70 39.89
C ARG A 315 -20.89 -1.94 38.67
N GLN A 316 -21.10 -0.63 38.80
CA GLN A 316 -21.48 0.23 37.68
C GLN A 316 -20.40 0.25 36.60
N LEU A 317 -19.13 0.39 36.99
CA LEU A 317 -17.98 0.34 36.09
C LEU A 317 -17.98 -0.94 35.24
N LEU A 318 -18.04 -2.10 35.91
CA LEU A 318 -18.03 -3.41 35.25
C LEU A 318 -19.21 -3.59 34.29
N LEU A 319 -20.43 -3.21 34.70
CA LEU A 319 -21.61 -3.32 33.85
C LEU A 319 -21.52 -2.38 32.64
N TYR A 320 -21.17 -1.11 32.82
CA TYR A 320 -21.25 -0.11 31.76
C TYR A 320 -20.15 -0.30 30.72
N SER A 321 -18.96 -0.70 31.14
CA SER A 321 -17.85 -0.97 30.23
C SER A 321 -17.87 -2.39 29.65
N SER A 322 -18.78 -3.28 30.09
CA SER A 322 -18.95 -4.63 29.51
C SER A 322 -19.36 -4.64 28.03
N VAL A 323 -19.87 -3.50 27.52
CA VAL A 323 -20.20 -3.33 26.10
C VAL A 323 -18.95 -3.28 25.21
N LEU A 324 -17.78 -3.05 25.80
CA LEU A 324 -16.49 -2.96 25.13
C LEU A 324 -15.79 -4.32 25.14
N GLU A 325 -14.99 -4.56 24.11
CA GLU A 325 -14.13 -5.73 24.05
C GLU A 325 -12.82 -5.53 24.85
N ARG A 326 -12.28 -4.32 24.78
CA ARG A 326 -11.11 -3.86 25.53
C ARG A 326 -11.44 -2.53 26.19
N VAL A 327 -11.02 -2.38 27.43
CA VAL A 327 -11.36 -1.24 28.29
C VAL A 327 -10.06 -0.58 28.73
N SER A 328 -9.94 0.72 28.57
CA SER A 328 -8.92 1.52 29.24
C SER A 328 -9.56 2.34 30.35
N GLY A 329 -8.77 2.80 31.33
CA GLY A 329 -9.25 3.69 32.38
C GLY A 329 -9.99 4.92 31.82
N PRO A 330 -9.38 5.71 30.93
CA PRO A 330 -10.03 6.88 30.32
C PRO A 330 -11.33 6.57 29.56
N LEU A 331 -11.40 5.43 28.86
CA LEU A 331 -12.61 5.00 28.15
C LEU A 331 -13.71 4.59 29.13
N ALA A 332 -13.36 3.88 30.21
CA ALA A 332 -14.32 3.47 31.22
C ALA A 332 -14.84 4.65 32.04
N ASP A 333 -13.99 5.63 32.36
CA ASP A 333 -14.38 6.91 32.94
C ASP A 333 -15.33 7.67 32.01
N HIS A 334 -15.07 7.67 30.70
CA HIS A 334 -15.96 8.27 29.70
C HIS A 334 -17.35 7.62 29.68
N LEU A 335 -17.44 6.28 29.77
CA LEU A 335 -18.72 5.56 29.79
C LEU A 335 -19.48 5.69 31.11
N THR A 336 -18.77 5.72 32.24
CA THR A 336 -19.39 5.78 33.58
C THR A 336 -19.68 7.21 34.04
N GLY A 337 -19.01 8.20 33.47
CA GLY A 337 -19.03 9.59 33.91
C GLY A 337 -18.26 9.84 35.22
N GLY A 338 -17.45 8.86 35.66
CA GLY A 338 -16.63 8.91 36.87
C GLY A 338 -15.17 9.27 36.58
N SER A 339 -14.30 9.07 37.58
CA SER A 339 -12.85 9.17 37.44
C SER A 339 -12.14 8.07 38.23
N GLY A 340 -10.97 7.64 37.74
CA GLY A 340 -10.14 6.67 38.45
C GLY A 340 -10.49 5.22 38.14
N ALA A 341 -11.22 4.95 37.06
CA ALA A 341 -11.47 3.59 36.59
C ALA A 341 -10.19 2.79 36.34
N GLU A 342 -9.09 3.43 35.93
CA GLU A 342 -7.81 2.74 35.72
C GLU A 342 -7.31 2.06 36.99
N ARG A 343 -7.32 2.79 38.12
CA ARG A 343 -6.93 2.26 39.42
C ARG A 343 -7.84 1.11 39.84
N ILE A 344 -9.15 1.26 39.65
CA ILE A 344 -10.12 0.21 39.97
C ILE A 344 -9.86 -1.04 39.12
N LEU A 345 -9.61 -0.89 37.82
CA LEU A 345 -9.31 -2.01 36.93
C LEU A 345 -7.98 -2.69 37.30
N GLN A 346 -6.96 -1.94 37.73
CA GLN A 346 -5.71 -2.49 38.25
C GLN A 346 -5.92 -3.27 39.55
N GLU A 347 -6.69 -2.72 40.49
CA GLU A 347 -7.07 -3.42 41.73
C GLU A 347 -7.85 -4.70 41.44
N LEU A 348 -8.75 -4.68 40.46
CA LEU A 348 -9.47 -5.88 40.00
C LEU A 348 -8.54 -6.90 39.35
N VAL A 349 -7.51 -6.48 38.61
CA VAL A 349 -6.47 -7.38 38.09
C VAL A 349 -5.67 -8.00 39.23
N ASP A 350 -5.21 -7.21 40.20
CA ASP A 350 -4.40 -7.69 41.33
C ASP A 350 -5.22 -8.60 42.26
N ALA A 351 -6.52 -8.31 42.42
CA ALA A 351 -7.48 -9.18 43.12
C ALA A 351 -7.94 -10.39 42.27
N ASN A 352 -7.38 -10.57 41.07
CA ASN A 352 -7.72 -11.62 40.10
C ASN A 352 -9.19 -11.65 39.65
N ALA A 353 -9.96 -10.58 39.84
CA ALA A 353 -11.42 -10.52 39.72
C ALA A 353 -11.96 -10.55 38.27
N PHE A 354 -11.51 -11.51 37.46
CA PHE A 354 -11.93 -11.74 36.07
C PHE A 354 -11.63 -10.58 35.11
N VAL A 355 -10.70 -9.72 35.51
CA VAL A 355 -10.09 -8.69 34.68
C VAL A 355 -8.65 -9.06 34.43
N THR A 356 -8.19 -8.92 33.19
CA THR A 356 -6.81 -9.18 32.78
C THR A 356 -6.25 -7.97 32.06
N SER A 357 -4.96 -7.71 32.22
CA SER A 357 -4.27 -6.67 31.46
C SER A 357 -3.85 -7.20 30.08
N VAL A 358 -3.99 -6.36 29.05
CA VAL A 358 -3.69 -6.67 27.65
C VAL A 358 -2.28 -6.21 27.26
N ASP A 359 -1.74 -5.20 27.94
CA ASP A 359 -0.47 -4.55 27.63
C ASP A 359 0.48 -4.52 28.83
N ALA A 360 1.80 -4.47 28.58
CA ALA A 360 2.80 -4.40 29.65
C ALA A 360 2.68 -3.11 30.50
N GLY A 361 2.11 -2.05 29.92
CA GLY A 361 1.82 -0.79 30.61
C GLY A 361 0.66 -0.87 31.62
N ARG A 362 -0.07 -2.00 31.68
CA ARG A 362 -1.28 -2.18 32.51
C ARG A 362 -2.29 -1.04 32.35
N SER A 363 -2.50 -0.60 31.11
CA SER A 363 -3.39 0.52 30.75
C SER A 363 -4.64 0.06 30.00
N TRP A 364 -4.57 -1.09 29.34
CA TRP A 364 -5.67 -1.75 28.68
C TRP A 364 -6.01 -3.06 29.37
N PHE A 365 -7.31 -3.28 29.53
CA PHE A 365 -7.89 -4.39 30.26
C PHE A 365 -8.90 -5.12 29.39
N ARG A 366 -9.05 -6.42 29.65
CA ARG A 366 -10.06 -7.27 29.03
C ARG A 366 -10.73 -8.08 30.13
N TYR A 367 -12.06 -8.16 30.06
CA TYR A 367 -12.84 -9.04 30.90
C TYR A 367 -12.75 -10.46 30.39
N HIS A 368 -12.67 -11.41 31.32
CA HIS A 368 -12.80 -12.81 30.97
C HIS A 368 -14.13 -13.02 30.24
N HIS A 369 -14.13 -13.73 29.11
CA HIS A 369 -15.27 -13.79 28.19
C HIS A 369 -16.60 -14.19 28.86
N LEU A 370 -16.59 -15.18 29.76
CA LEU A 370 -17.79 -15.58 30.51
C LEU A 370 -18.32 -14.47 31.41
N PHE A 371 -17.42 -13.72 32.04
CA PHE A 371 -17.78 -12.61 32.89
C PHE A 371 -18.31 -11.45 32.05
N ALA A 372 -17.67 -11.13 30.93
CA ALA A 372 -18.17 -10.14 29.97
C ALA A 372 -19.57 -10.48 29.46
N ASP A 373 -19.83 -11.74 29.11
CA ASP A 373 -21.14 -12.19 28.64
C ASP A 373 -22.22 -12.11 29.72
N LEU A 374 -21.88 -12.49 30.96
CA LEU A 374 -22.76 -12.30 32.11
C LEU A 374 -23.08 -10.82 32.33
N LEU A 375 -22.06 -9.96 32.40
CA LEU A 375 -22.21 -8.52 32.60
C LEU A 375 -23.08 -7.89 31.50
N ARG A 376 -22.88 -8.29 30.23
CA ARG A 376 -23.72 -7.82 29.10
C ARG A 376 -25.17 -8.29 29.21
N ARG A 377 -25.42 -9.52 29.69
CA ARG A 377 -26.77 -10.03 29.94
C ARG A 377 -27.44 -9.26 31.09
N GLU A 378 -26.72 -9.05 32.18
CA GLU A 378 -27.20 -8.29 33.33
C GLU A 378 -27.45 -6.82 32.99
N LEU A 379 -26.59 -6.18 32.21
CA LEU A 379 -26.80 -4.83 31.70
C LEU A 379 -28.10 -4.74 30.88
N ARG A 380 -28.36 -5.70 29.99
CA ARG A 380 -29.61 -5.73 29.20
C ARG A 380 -30.84 -6.00 30.07
N ARG A 381 -30.70 -6.78 31.14
CA ARG A 381 -31.79 -7.12 32.07
C ARG A 381 -32.15 -5.95 32.97
N LEU A 382 -31.15 -5.26 33.52
CA LEU A 382 -31.31 -4.19 34.50
C LEU A 382 -31.50 -2.82 33.84
N PHE A 383 -30.77 -2.53 32.76
CA PHE A 383 -30.70 -1.22 32.12
C PHE A 383 -30.80 -1.31 30.58
N PRO A 384 -31.87 -1.88 30.00
CA PRO A 384 -32.00 -2.08 28.55
C PRO A 384 -31.88 -0.78 27.75
N GLU A 385 -32.43 0.32 28.26
CA GLU A 385 -32.41 1.64 27.61
C GLU A 385 -31.01 2.29 27.57
N LEU A 386 -30.10 1.85 28.44
CA LEU A 386 -28.76 2.39 28.54
C LEU A 386 -27.78 1.75 27.54
N VAL A 387 -28.07 0.53 27.07
CA VAL A 387 -27.18 -0.22 26.16
C VAL A 387 -26.86 0.58 24.90
N ALA A 388 -27.87 1.17 24.26
CA ALA A 388 -27.68 2.00 23.07
C ALA A 388 -26.89 3.28 23.38
N GLN A 389 -27.09 3.88 24.56
CA GLN A 389 -26.38 5.10 24.97
C GLN A 389 -24.90 4.82 25.25
N LEU A 390 -24.58 3.70 25.88
CA LEU A 390 -23.19 3.27 26.10
C LEU A 390 -22.47 2.98 24.79
N HIS A 391 -23.15 2.34 23.83
CA HIS A 391 -22.57 2.15 22.50
C HIS A 391 -22.36 3.47 21.74
N ARG A 392 -23.24 4.47 21.89
CA ARG A 392 -22.98 5.82 21.35
C ARG A 392 -21.76 6.44 22.01
N ALA A 393 -21.71 6.50 23.34
CA ALA A 393 -20.56 7.06 24.06
C ALA A 393 -19.23 6.34 23.72
N ALA A 394 -19.26 5.02 23.53
CA ALA A 394 -18.11 4.26 23.05
C ALA A 394 -17.71 4.69 21.63
N SER A 395 -18.68 4.84 20.72
CA SER A 395 -18.45 5.33 19.36
C SER A 395 -17.79 6.71 19.36
N ASP A 396 -18.28 7.63 20.20
CA ASP A 396 -17.73 8.98 20.37
C ASP A 396 -16.28 8.96 20.85
N TRP A 397 -15.98 8.15 21.86
CA TRP A 397 -14.62 8.03 22.38
C TRP A 397 -13.67 7.41 21.35
N PHE A 398 -14.06 6.30 20.70
CA PHE A 398 -13.22 5.62 19.72
C PHE A 398 -12.91 6.52 18.52
N GLU A 399 -13.87 7.32 18.08
CA GLU A 399 -13.64 8.28 17.02
C GLU A 399 -12.64 9.37 17.43
N GLN A 400 -12.78 9.94 18.63
CA GLN A 400 -11.85 10.95 19.16
C GLN A 400 -10.42 10.42 19.28
N GLU A 401 -10.27 9.12 19.57
CA GLU A 401 -8.97 8.44 19.67
C GLU A 401 -8.47 7.86 18.33
N GLY A 402 -9.24 7.99 17.24
CA GLY A 402 -8.85 7.60 15.89
C GLY A 402 -9.11 6.13 15.51
N TYR A 403 -9.89 5.41 16.30
CA TYR A 403 -10.31 4.01 16.07
C TYR A 403 -11.62 3.95 15.27
N ALA A 404 -11.53 4.27 13.98
CA ALA A 404 -12.72 4.44 13.14
C ALA A 404 -13.58 3.17 12.98
N VAL A 405 -12.96 1.99 12.89
CA VAL A 405 -13.70 0.71 12.71
C VAL A 405 -14.55 0.42 13.95
N GLU A 406 -13.96 0.52 15.12
CA GLU A 406 -14.62 0.35 16.42
C GLU A 406 -15.74 1.39 16.60
N ALA A 407 -15.48 2.64 16.22
CA ALA A 407 -16.47 3.70 16.27
C ALA A 407 -17.70 3.41 15.38
N VAL A 408 -17.50 2.94 14.14
CA VAL A 408 -18.59 2.54 13.23
C VAL A 408 -19.34 1.33 13.78
N ARG A 409 -18.64 0.27 14.23
CA ARG A 409 -19.27 -0.92 14.83
C ARG A 409 -20.16 -0.55 16.01
N HIS A 410 -19.67 0.29 16.91
CA HIS A 410 -20.46 0.74 18.06
C HIS A 410 -21.65 1.63 17.67
N ALA A 411 -21.51 2.50 16.67
CA ALA A 411 -22.65 3.26 16.13
C ALA A 411 -23.72 2.34 15.52
N GLN A 412 -23.31 1.30 14.79
CA GLN A 412 -24.22 0.28 14.23
C GLN A 412 -24.93 -0.53 15.33
N LEU A 413 -24.21 -0.94 16.38
CA LEU A 413 -24.79 -1.60 17.54
C LEU A 413 -25.79 -0.71 18.30
N ALA A 414 -25.53 0.60 18.36
CA ALA A 414 -26.47 1.59 18.89
C ALA A 414 -27.65 1.91 17.94
N ARG A 415 -27.65 1.34 16.71
CA ARG A 415 -28.54 1.69 15.59
C ARG A 415 -28.53 3.18 15.24
N ASP A 416 -27.43 3.85 15.51
CA ASP A 416 -27.19 5.24 15.11
C ASP A 416 -26.57 5.25 13.71
N TRP A 417 -27.41 5.01 12.71
CA TRP A 417 -26.97 4.85 11.33
C TRP A 417 -26.38 6.13 10.74
N ARG A 418 -26.86 7.31 11.17
CA ARG A 418 -26.31 8.60 10.74
C ARG A 418 -24.87 8.75 11.20
N ARG A 419 -24.59 8.44 12.48
CA ARG A 419 -23.22 8.45 12.99
C ARG A 419 -22.35 7.41 12.30
N ALA A 420 -22.85 6.17 12.15
CA ALA A 420 -22.11 5.11 11.47
C ALA A 420 -21.73 5.50 10.03
N SER A 421 -22.66 6.09 9.27
CA SER A 421 -22.42 6.61 7.93
C SER A 421 -21.32 7.67 7.94
N ARG A 422 -21.47 8.70 8.80
CA ARG A 422 -20.53 9.82 8.92
C ARG A 422 -19.10 9.36 9.19
N VAL A 423 -18.90 8.52 10.23
CA VAL A 423 -17.57 8.06 10.62
C VAL A 423 -16.95 7.15 9.54
N LEU A 424 -17.77 6.31 8.90
CA LEU A 424 -17.31 5.46 7.81
C LEU A 424 -16.89 6.29 6.59
N PHE A 425 -17.68 7.31 6.25
CA PHE A 425 -17.39 8.24 5.17
C PHE A 425 -16.07 9.00 5.41
N ASP A 426 -15.87 9.55 6.61
CA ASP A 426 -14.67 10.30 7.00
C ASP A 426 -13.40 9.41 6.98
N SER A 427 -13.54 8.11 7.28
CA SER A 427 -12.40 7.18 7.40
C SER A 427 -12.15 6.29 6.16
N ARG A 428 -13.04 6.29 5.16
CA ARG A 428 -12.99 5.34 4.02
C ARG A 428 -11.65 5.28 3.29
N ILE A 429 -11.05 6.45 3.00
CA ILE A 429 -9.77 6.52 2.27
C ILE A 429 -8.64 5.99 3.14
N GLY A 430 -8.65 6.32 4.44
CA GLY A 430 -7.69 5.77 5.39
C GLY A 430 -7.78 4.25 5.47
N LEU A 431 -8.98 3.66 5.49
CA LEU A 431 -9.17 2.21 5.48
C LEU A 431 -8.64 1.57 4.19
N ILE A 432 -8.94 2.14 3.03
CA ILE A 432 -8.47 1.64 1.73
C ILE A 432 -6.93 1.71 1.65
N LEU A 433 -6.33 2.85 2.00
CA LEU A 433 -4.87 3.03 1.96
C LEU A 433 -4.14 2.13 2.97
N ASN A 434 -4.82 1.67 4.02
CA ASN A 434 -4.31 0.71 4.99
C ASN A 434 -4.65 -0.75 4.65
N GLY A 435 -5.17 -1.03 3.45
CA GLY A 435 -5.45 -2.40 3.03
C GLY A 435 -6.68 -3.05 3.68
N ARG A 436 -7.59 -2.25 4.27
CA ARG A 436 -8.74 -2.74 5.06
C ARG A 436 -10.05 -2.77 4.26
N LEU A 437 -9.97 -3.19 2.99
CA LEU A 437 -11.12 -3.17 2.08
C LEU A 437 -12.18 -4.21 2.47
N ALA A 438 -11.79 -5.39 2.96
CA ALA A 438 -12.75 -6.41 3.40
C ALA A 438 -13.47 -5.98 4.69
N THR A 439 -12.75 -5.34 5.62
CA THR A 439 -13.38 -4.68 6.78
C THR A 439 -14.36 -3.59 6.33
N LEU A 440 -13.99 -2.72 5.38
CA LEU A 440 -14.88 -1.69 4.85
C LEU A 440 -16.16 -2.28 4.24
N ARG A 441 -16.05 -3.35 3.44
CA ARG A 441 -17.20 -4.08 2.88
C ARG A 441 -18.11 -4.64 3.97
N ALA A 442 -17.55 -5.31 4.97
CA ALA A 442 -18.32 -5.86 6.08
C ALA A 442 -19.06 -4.78 6.89
N LEU A 443 -18.44 -3.61 7.08
CA LEU A 443 -19.11 -2.47 7.71
C LEU A 443 -20.27 -1.96 6.85
N LEU A 444 -20.13 -1.92 5.52
CA LEU A 444 -21.21 -1.53 4.61
C LEU A 444 -22.38 -2.53 4.64
N ASP A 445 -22.09 -3.83 4.64
CA ASP A 445 -23.11 -4.89 4.63
C ASP A 445 -23.99 -4.89 5.89
N ALA A 446 -23.49 -4.33 7.00
CA ALA A 446 -24.25 -4.18 8.24
C ALA A 446 -25.30 -3.06 8.18
N PHE A 447 -25.29 -2.18 7.17
CA PHE A 447 -26.31 -1.14 7.03
C PHE A 447 -27.62 -1.69 6.45
N PRO A 448 -28.79 -1.30 7.00
CA PRO A 448 -30.07 -1.64 6.39
C PRO A 448 -30.21 -1.02 5.00
N ALA A 449 -30.78 -1.78 4.04
CA ALA A 449 -30.95 -1.33 2.64
C ALA A 449 -31.64 0.04 2.50
N ARG A 450 -32.62 0.35 3.37
CA ARG A 450 -33.31 1.64 3.39
C ARG A 450 -32.39 2.83 3.70
N VAL A 451 -31.35 2.62 4.52
CA VAL A 451 -30.37 3.66 4.87
C VAL A 451 -29.41 3.84 3.69
N ALA A 452 -28.91 2.74 3.12
CA ALA A 452 -28.04 2.77 1.96
C ALA A 452 -28.64 3.50 0.74
N ALA A 453 -29.97 3.42 0.57
CA ALA A 453 -30.67 4.10 -0.53
C ALA A 453 -30.97 5.59 -0.29
N ALA A 454 -30.86 6.07 0.96
CA ALA A 454 -31.26 7.42 1.35
C ALA A 454 -30.07 8.31 1.74
N ASP A 455 -29.06 7.75 2.39
CA ASP A 455 -27.93 8.51 2.95
C ASP A 455 -26.91 8.89 1.86
N PRO A 456 -26.71 10.19 1.57
CA PRO A 456 -25.82 10.62 0.48
C PRO A 456 -24.34 10.32 0.77
N GLU A 457 -23.88 10.45 2.01
CA GLU A 457 -22.49 10.16 2.37
C GLU A 457 -22.19 8.67 2.23
N LEU A 458 -23.09 7.82 2.70
CA LEU A 458 -22.99 6.36 2.56
C LEU A 458 -22.99 5.93 1.10
N ALA A 459 -23.81 6.56 0.25
CA ALA A 459 -23.84 6.29 -1.19
C ALA A 459 -22.48 6.57 -1.85
N VAL A 460 -21.76 7.62 -1.44
CA VAL A 460 -20.38 7.86 -1.92
C VAL A 460 -19.42 6.75 -1.48
N VAL A 461 -19.58 6.20 -0.26
CA VAL A 461 -18.77 5.06 0.20
C VAL A 461 -19.05 3.82 -0.66
N TYR A 462 -20.32 3.51 -0.91
CA TYR A 462 -20.71 2.40 -1.79
C TYR A 462 -20.15 2.57 -3.20
N ALA A 463 -20.29 3.75 -3.80
CA ALA A 463 -19.74 4.04 -5.11
C ALA A 463 -18.22 3.81 -5.16
N GLY A 464 -17.49 4.29 -4.15
CA GLY A 464 -16.04 4.09 -4.06
C GLY A 464 -15.62 2.61 -3.96
N VAL A 465 -16.38 1.78 -3.24
CA VAL A 465 -16.12 0.33 -3.17
C VAL A 465 -16.45 -0.36 -4.49
N ARG A 466 -17.60 -0.04 -5.11
CA ARG A 466 -18.02 -0.62 -6.40
C ARG A 466 -17.05 -0.30 -7.54
N LEU A 467 -16.45 0.90 -7.55
CA LEU A 467 -15.38 1.23 -8.50
C LEU A 467 -14.18 0.28 -8.39
N ARG A 468 -13.81 -0.10 -7.16
CA ARG A 468 -12.69 -1.02 -6.93
C ARG A 468 -13.04 -2.46 -7.26
N ASP A 469 -14.32 -2.82 -7.20
CA ASP A 469 -14.83 -4.12 -7.62
C ASP A 469 -14.92 -4.23 -9.16
N GLY A 470 -14.70 -3.14 -9.90
CA GLY A 470 -14.92 -3.06 -11.36
C GLY A 470 -16.39 -2.90 -11.76
N SER A 471 -17.31 -2.81 -10.79
CA SER A 471 -18.75 -2.61 -11.01
C SER A 471 -19.07 -1.13 -11.30
N PHE A 472 -18.64 -0.64 -12.46
CA PHE A 472 -18.76 0.77 -12.83
C PHE A 472 -20.22 1.26 -12.90
N ASP A 473 -21.15 0.42 -13.36
CA ASP A 473 -22.58 0.77 -13.45
C ASP A 473 -23.23 0.90 -12.07
N ASP A 474 -22.90 0.00 -11.13
CA ASP A 474 -23.36 0.12 -9.74
C ASP A 474 -22.76 1.36 -9.08
N ALA A 475 -21.49 1.65 -9.34
CA ALA A 475 -20.84 2.86 -8.83
C ALA A 475 -21.56 4.12 -9.30
N ASP A 476 -21.89 4.20 -10.59
CA ASP A 476 -22.63 5.30 -11.20
C ASP A 476 -24.04 5.45 -10.60
N ALA A 477 -24.74 4.32 -10.36
CA ALA A 477 -26.03 4.32 -9.69
C ALA A 477 -25.97 4.91 -8.27
N TYR A 478 -24.94 4.58 -7.50
CA TYR A 478 -24.72 5.15 -6.16
C TYR A 478 -24.28 6.60 -6.18
N ILE A 479 -23.46 7.01 -7.17
CA ILE A 479 -23.15 8.44 -7.40
C ILE A 479 -24.45 9.22 -7.63
N ALA A 480 -25.36 8.70 -8.47
CA ALA A 480 -26.65 9.33 -8.72
C ALA A 480 -27.54 9.40 -7.47
N VAL A 481 -27.46 8.41 -6.55
CA VAL A 481 -28.13 8.49 -5.23
C VAL A 481 -27.55 9.63 -4.39
N ALA A 482 -26.21 9.71 -4.30
CA ALA A 482 -25.54 10.75 -3.54
C ALA A 482 -25.89 12.15 -4.04
N GLU A 483 -25.99 12.32 -5.36
CA GLU A 483 -26.37 13.59 -6.00
C GLU A 483 -27.82 13.99 -5.71
N ARG A 484 -28.76 13.06 -5.87
CA ARG A 484 -30.18 13.31 -5.63
C ARG A 484 -30.45 13.77 -4.20
N ASN A 485 -29.72 13.22 -3.24
CA ASN A 485 -29.89 13.49 -1.82
C ASN A 485 -28.83 14.47 -1.27
N ALA A 486 -28.06 15.15 -2.13
CA ALA A 486 -26.97 16.04 -1.70
C ALA A 486 -27.45 17.19 -0.79
N ALA A 487 -28.71 17.63 -0.96
CA ALA A 487 -29.32 18.67 -0.12
C ALA A 487 -29.53 18.24 1.35
N ASP A 488 -29.52 16.93 1.62
CA ASP A 488 -29.67 16.39 2.99
C ASP A 488 -28.34 16.40 3.77
N VAL A 489 -27.22 16.72 3.10
CA VAL A 489 -25.91 16.83 3.74
C VAL A 489 -25.84 18.12 4.56
N PRO A 490 -25.46 18.06 5.85
CA PRO A 490 -25.26 19.24 6.69
C PRO A 490 -24.31 20.28 6.07
N GLU A 491 -24.62 21.57 6.22
CA GLU A 491 -23.86 22.68 5.61
C GLU A 491 -22.36 22.66 5.94
N ASP A 492 -22.00 22.30 7.17
CA ASP A 492 -20.62 22.17 7.65
C ASP A 492 -19.84 21.04 6.95
N ARG A 493 -20.55 20.08 6.37
CA ARG A 493 -19.99 18.90 5.69
C ARG A 493 -20.08 18.95 4.18
N GLN A 494 -20.84 19.88 3.60
CA GLN A 494 -21.03 20.00 2.14
C GLN A 494 -19.71 20.06 1.36
N LYS A 495 -18.68 20.74 1.91
CA LYS A 495 -17.36 20.82 1.27
C LYS A 495 -16.63 19.47 1.24
N LEU A 496 -16.63 18.73 2.36
CA LEU A 496 -16.00 17.42 2.45
C LEU A 496 -16.76 16.41 1.57
N PHE A 497 -18.09 16.46 1.61
CA PHE A 497 -18.96 15.70 0.72
C PHE A 497 -18.65 15.94 -0.75
N GLY A 498 -18.59 17.21 -1.17
CA GLY A 498 -18.25 17.60 -2.53
C GLY A 498 -16.88 17.09 -2.97
N LEU A 499 -15.87 17.16 -2.09
CA LEU A 499 -14.52 16.64 -2.35
C LEU A 499 -14.54 15.12 -2.64
N HIS A 500 -15.20 14.35 -1.78
CA HIS A 500 -15.28 12.90 -1.94
C HIS A 500 -16.12 12.49 -3.15
N LEU A 501 -17.26 13.15 -3.40
CA LEU A 501 -18.12 12.89 -4.54
C LEU A 501 -17.37 13.20 -5.86
N ALA A 502 -16.70 14.35 -5.94
CA ALA A 502 -15.91 14.72 -7.11
C ALA A 502 -14.74 13.74 -7.34
N SER A 503 -14.07 13.29 -6.28
CA SER A 503 -13.01 12.27 -6.37
C SER A 503 -13.52 10.93 -6.91
N VAL A 504 -14.69 10.46 -6.48
CA VAL A 504 -15.30 9.22 -6.97
C VAL A 504 -15.77 9.37 -8.42
N ARG A 505 -16.41 10.49 -8.78
CA ARG A 505 -16.79 10.78 -10.18
C ARG A 505 -15.59 10.82 -11.12
N LEU A 506 -14.52 11.49 -10.70
CA LEU A 506 -13.28 11.57 -11.49
C LEU A 506 -12.68 10.18 -11.71
N SER A 507 -12.68 9.35 -10.66
CA SER A 507 -12.22 7.97 -10.74
C SER A 507 -13.07 7.13 -11.70
N LEU A 508 -14.40 7.25 -11.64
CA LEU A 508 -15.32 6.58 -12.57
C LEU A 508 -15.08 6.99 -14.02
N ALA A 509 -15.04 8.31 -14.28
CA ALA A 509 -14.83 8.85 -15.62
C ALA A 509 -13.50 8.37 -16.21
N ARG A 510 -12.44 8.35 -15.40
CA ARG A 510 -11.12 7.84 -15.80
C ARG A 510 -11.15 6.36 -16.15
N GLN A 511 -11.80 5.53 -15.35
CA GLN A 511 -11.93 4.09 -15.59
C GLN A 511 -12.78 3.77 -16.84
N ARG A 512 -13.78 4.60 -17.16
CA ARG A 512 -14.57 4.48 -18.39
C ARG A 512 -13.91 5.14 -19.61
N GLY A 513 -12.83 5.91 -19.43
CA GLY A 513 -12.24 6.73 -20.49
C GLY A 513 -13.13 7.91 -20.94
N ASP A 514 -14.08 8.35 -20.10
CA ASP A 514 -14.93 9.52 -20.38
C ASP A 514 -14.17 10.82 -20.05
N LEU A 515 -13.45 11.34 -21.05
CA LEU A 515 -12.69 12.59 -20.91
C LEU A 515 -13.59 13.80 -20.62
N GLY A 516 -14.80 13.84 -21.17
CA GLY A 516 -15.74 14.94 -20.95
C GLY A 516 -16.21 14.98 -19.50
N GLY A 517 -16.62 13.84 -18.96
CA GLY A 517 -16.95 13.66 -17.54
C GLY A 517 -15.75 13.88 -16.63
N ALA A 518 -14.56 13.45 -17.03
CA ALA A 518 -13.33 13.63 -16.26
C ALA A 518 -12.98 15.12 -16.10
N VAL A 519 -13.07 15.92 -17.16
CA VAL A 519 -12.81 17.38 -17.08
C VAL A 519 -13.82 18.09 -16.18
N GLN A 520 -15.10 17.69 -16.20
CA GLN A 520 -16.12 18.25 -15.31
C GLN A 520 -15.87 17.88 -13.85
N ALA A 521 -15.59 16.61 -13.57
CA ALA A 521 -15.29 16.12 -12.23
C ALA A 521 -13.99 16.74 -11.68
N MET A 522 -12.99 16.94 -12.53
CA MET A 522 -11.73 17.62 -12.22
C MET A 522 -11.97 19.05 -11.75
N ARG A 523 -12.73 19.86 -12.50
CA ARG A 523 -13.08 21.25 -12.08
C ARG A 523 -13.81 21.29 -10.74
N ALA A 524 -14.73 20.35 -10.52
CA ALA A 524 -15.44 20.24 -9.23
C ALA A 524 -14.48 19.89 -8.09
N LEU A 525 -13.51 19.02 -8.35
CA LEU A 525 -12.50 18.59 -7.38
C LEU A 525 -11.50 19.70 -7.06
N GLU A 526 -11.02 20.46 -8.05
CA GLU A 526 -10.18 21.65 -7.86
C GLU A 526 -10.89 22.68 -6.97
N SER A 527 -12.14 23.02 -7.30
CA SER A 527 -12.94 23.95 -6.50
C SER A 527 -13.13 23.47 -5.04
N ALA A 528 -13.32 22.15 -4.85
CA ALA A 528 -13.42 21.56 -3.52
C ALA A 528 -12.10 21.61 -2.74
N LEU A 529 -10.95 21.50 -3.42
CA LEU A 529 -9.62 21.60 -2.79
C LEU A 529 -9.28 23.03 -2.37
N ASP A 530 -9.58 24.02 -3.20
CA ASP A 530 -9.30 25.43 -2.92
C ASP A 530 -10.15 26.00 -1.78
N SER A 531 -11.33 25.42 -1.55
CA SER A 531 -12.29 25.89 -0.55
C SER A 531 -12.11 25.29 0.86
N GLN A 532 -11.15 24.38 1.05
CA GLN A 532 -10.83 23.72 2.32
C GLN A 532 -9.78 24.50 3.14
N PRO A 533 -10.05 24.84 4.42
CA PRO A 533 -9.01 25.41 5.28
C PRO A 533 -7.93 24.35 5.61
N PRO A 534 -6.66 24.74 5.74
CA PRO A 534 -5.52 23.81 5.87
C PRO A 534 -5.46 22.99 7.18
N ASN A 535 -6.42 23.09 8.10
CA ASN A 535 -6.28 22.60 9.49
C ASN A 535 -7.54 21.91 10.07
N VAL A 536 -8.18 21.00 9.33
CA VAL A 536 -9.13 20.04 9.95
C VAL A 536 -8.35 18.74 10.22
N ALA A 537 -8.04 18.48 11.48
CA ALA A 537 -7.15 17.39 11.89
C ALA A 537 -7.77 16.00 11.64
N GLY A 538 -6.99 15.13 10.97
CA GLY A 538 -7.16 13.67 10.97
C GLY A 538 -8.11 13.10 9.91
N GLY A 539 -7.59 12.79 8.71
CA GLY A 539 -8.30 12.06 7.65
C GLY A 539 -8.33 12.80 6.31
N THR A 540 -8.45 14.13 6.34
CA THR A 540 -8.54 15.00 5.16
C THR A 540 -7.29 15.00 4.29
N ASP A 541 -6.11 14.88 4.91
CA ASP A 541 -4.83 14.89 4.17
C ASP A 541 -4.66 13.65 3.29
N ASP A 542 -5.15 12.48 3.71
CA ASP A 542 -5.12 11.25 2.89
C ASP A 542 -5.99 11.43 1.64
N ILE A 543 -7.19 12.00 1.81
CA ILE A 543 -8.12 12.28 0.71
C ILE A 543 -7.55 13.34 -0.23
N ARG A 544 -6.94 14.39 0.33
CA ARG A 544 -6.31 15.47 -0.44
C ARG A 544 -5.13 14.96 -1.25
N ALA A 545 -4.26 14.14 -0.67
CA ALA A 545 -3.12 13.56 -1.39
C ALA A 545 -3.61 12.66 -2.55
N LEU A 546 -4.61 11.80 -2.28
CA LEU A 546 -5.23 10.98 -3.32
C LEU A 546 -5.91 11.82 -4.41
N ALA A 547 -6.62 12.88 -4.03
CA ALA A 547 -7.27 13.80 -4.96
C ALA A 547 -6.26 14.52 -5.86
N LEU A 548 -5.16 15.05 -5.29
CA LEU A 548 -4.08 15.69 -6.04
C LEU A 548 -3.41 14.72 -7.03
N MET A 549 -3.14 13.49 -6.59
CA MET A 549 -2.62 12.45 -7.48
C MET A 549 -3.59 12.15 -8.63
N THR A 550 -4.89 12.01 -8.32
CA THR A 550 -5.94 11.70 -9.32
C THR A 550 -6.15 12.86 -10.31
N LEU A 551 -6.14 14.11 -9.82
CA LEU A 551 -6.18 15.32 -10.64
C LEU A 551 -5.01 15.36 -11.60
N GLY A 552 -3.78 15.30 -11.06
CA GLY A 552 -2.58 15.40 -11.87
C GLY A 552 -2.46 14.27 -12.90
N THR A 553 -2.91 13.07 -12.54
CA THR A 553 -3.05 11.95 -13.48
C THR A 553 -4.02 12.27 -14.61
N THR A 554 -5.21 12.80 -14.31
CA THR A 554 -6.22 13.12 -15.34
C THR A 554 -5.78 14.27 -16.25
N GLU A 555 -5.14 15.29 -15.67
CA GLU A 555 -4.58 16.43 -16.40
C GLU A 555 -3.49 16.00 -17.35
N LEU A 556 -2.62 15.08 -16.92
CA LEU A 556 -1.59 14.47 -17.75
C LEU A 556 -2.21 13.79 -18.98
N TRP A 557 -3.23 12.96 -18.77
CA TRP A 557 -3.94 12.28 -19.86
C TRP A 557 -4.76 13.23 -20.74
N SER A 558 -5.03 14.45 -20.27
CA SER A 558 -5.68 15.51 -21.04
C SER A 558 -4.67 16.53 -21.63
N LEU A 559 -3.36 16.21 -21.57
CA LEU A 559 -2.24 17.06 -22.03
C LEU A 559 -2.18 18.45 -21.35
N ARG A 560 -2.76 18.61 -20.16
CA ARG A 560 -2.65 19.82 -19.31
C ARG A 560 -1.40 19.74 -18.43
N LEU A 561 -0.24 19.65 -19.07
CA LEU A 561 1.02 19.23 -18.44
C LEU A 561 1.47 20.13 -17.28
N THR A 562 1.27 21.44 -17.39
CA THR A 562 1.63 22.41 -16.34
C THR A 562 0.85 22.16 -15.05
N ASP A 563 -0.47 21.96 -15.16
CA ASP A 563 -1.33 21.66 -14.02
C ASP A 563 -1.05 20.26 -13.48
N ALA A 564 -0.88 19.29 -14.38
CA ALA A 564 -0.55 17.91 -14.04
C ALA A 564 0.67 17.84 -13.13
N ARG A 565 1.78 18.48 -13.55
CA ARG A 565 3.01 18.50 -12.77
C ARG A 565 2.81 19.19 -11.42
N ARG A 566 2.13 20.35 -11.41
CA ARG A 566 1.85 21.10 -10.17
C ARG A 566 1.08 20.26 -9.16
N HIS A 567 0.00 19.58 -9.58
CA HIS A 567 -0.79 18.75 -8.69
C HIS A 567 -0.07 17.47 -8.25
N LEU A 568 0.68 16.80 -9.14
CA LEU A 568 1.48 15.62 -8.79
C LEU A 568 2.61 15.96 -7.78
N GLU A 569 3.32 17.08 -7.96
CA GLU A 569 4.35 17.54 -7.03
C GLU A 569 3.75 17.90 -5.64
N GLN A 570 2.60 18.58 -5.62
CA GLN A 570 1.87 18.87 -4.38
C GLN A 570 1.40 17.59 -3.69
N GLY A 571 0.88 16.62 -4.46
CA GLY A 571 0.46 15.31 -3.98
C GLY A 571 1.63 14.52 -3.38
N LEU A 572 2.77 14.49 -4.07
CA LEU A 572 4.01 13.84 -3.62
C LEU A 572 4.53 14.45 -2.31
N ALA A 573 4.60 15.78 -2.23
CA ALA A 573 5.04 16.47 -1.02
C ALA A 573 4.11 16.19 0.17
N LEU A 574 2.80 16.15 -0.07
CA LEU A 574 1.83 15.81 0.96
C LEU A 574 1.96 14.34 1.38
N ALA A 575 2.05 13.40 0.44
CA ALA A 575 2.21 11.98 0.68
C ALA A 575 3.44 11.67 1.56
N ARG A 576 4.60 12.28 1.27
CA ARG A 576 5.81 12.22 2.09
C ARG A 576 5.58 12.73 3.51
N ARG A 577 4.88 13.87 3.65
CA ARG A 577 4.59 14.47 4.96
C ARG A 577 3.73 13.57 5.85
N ILE A 578 2.75 12.90 5.26
CA ILE A 578 1.82 12.00 5.96
C ILE A 578 2.31 10.54 6.02
N GLY A 579 3.42 10.20 5.37
CA GLY A 579 4.03 8.88 5.38
C GLY A 579 3.22 7.84 4.61
N ARG A 580 2.85 8.14 3.37
CA ARG A 580 2.02 7.29 2.50
C ARG A 580 2.78 6.85 1.24
N PRO A 581 3.63 5.80 1.34
CA PRO A 581 4.51 5.39 0.22
C PRO A 581 3.74 4.98 -1.03
N TYR A 582 2.55 4.40 -0.88
CA TYR A 582 1.67 4.08 -2.02
C TYR A 582 1.36 5.30 -2.89
N LEU A 583 1.06 6.45 -2.27
CA LEU A 583 0.76 7.69 -2.98
C LEU A 583 2.04 8.35 -3.52
N GLU A 584 3.18 8.19 -2.85
CA GLU A 584 4.47 8.66 -3.35
C GLU A 584 4.85 7.97 -4.66
N ILE A 585 4.76 6.63 -4.68
CA ILE A 585 5.03 5.81 -5.87
C ILE A 585 4.10 6.23 -7.02
N GLY A 586 2.80 6.38 -6.74
CA GLY A 586 1.82 6.81 -7.74
C GLY A 586 2.13 8.19 -8.33
N CYS A 587 2.46 9.18 -7.51
CA CYS A 587 2.84 10.51 -8.00
C CYS A 587 4.13 10.49 -8.83
N LEU A 588 5.17 9.79 -8.35
CA LEU A 588 6.46 9.70 -9.04
C LEU A 588 6.35 9.01 -10.39
N ALA A 589 5.59 7.90 -10.49
CA ALA A 589 5.36 7.20 -11.75
C ALA A 589 4.75 8.12 -12.82
N HIS A 590 3.73 8.92 -12.46
CA HIS A 590 3.10 9.86 -13.38
C HIS A 590 3.97 11.10 -13.67
N LEU A 591 4.79 11.56 -12.73
CA LEU A 591 5.80 12.59 -12.99
C LEU A 591 6.85 12.12 -14.02
N GLY A 592 7.18 10.82 -14.02
CA GLY A 592 8.02 10.21 -15.05
C GLY A 592 7.46 10.40 -16.47
N ILE A 593 6.13 10.32 -16.64
CA ILE A 593 5.46 10.56 -17.93
C ILE A 593 5.40 12.06 -18.24
N ALA A 594 5.08 12.89 -17.24
CA ALA A 594 4.93 14.33 -17.40
C ALA A 594 6.26 15.00 -17.80
N ALA A 595 7.40 14.47 -17.36
CA ALA A 595 8.72 15.02 -17.59
C ALA A 595 9.03 15.25 -19.09
N PRO A 596 9.08 14.21 -19.96
CA PRO A 596 9.40 14.39 -21.38
C PRO A 596 8.34 15.20 -22.12
N LEU A 597 7.06 15.02 -21.79
CA LEU A 597 5.97 15.81 -22.37
C LEU A 597 6.11 17.31 -22.03
N SER A 598 6.65 17.64 -20.86
CA SER A 598 6.90 19.03 -20.43
C SER A 598 8.26 19.56 -20.90
N GLY A 599 8.98 18.83 -21.75
CA GLY A 599 10.29 19.21 -22.28
C GLY A 599 11.47 18.98 -21.33
N GLN A 600 11.30 18.19 -20.25
CA GLN A 600 12.42 17.70 -19.44
C GLN A 600 13.06 16.46 -20.10
N SER A 601 14.31 16.16 -19.76
CA SER A 601 15.04 15.06 -20.39
C SER A 601 14.54 13.68 -19.98
N ALA A 602 14.79 12.67 -20.82
CA ALA A 602 14.53 11.26 -20.51
C ALA A 602 15.21 10.79 -19.21
N SER A 603 16.36 11.38 -18.85
CA SER A 603 17.05 11.07 -17.59
C SER A 603 16.29 11.55 -16.35
N VAL A 604 15.56 12.67 -16.42
CA VAL A 604 14.70 13.13 -15.32
C VAL A 604 13.51 12.20 -15.15
N ALA A 605 12.93 11.75 -16.26
CA ALA A 605 11.86 10.74 -16.25
C ALA A 605 12.32 9.46 -15.56
N LEU A 606 13.49 8.95 -15.96
CA LEU A 606 14.10 7.75 -15.38
C LEU A 606 14.34 7.92 -13.86
N ALA A 607 14.90 9.06 -13.43
CA ALA A 607 15.15 9.33 -12.01
C ALA A 607 13.88 9.28 -11.15
N PHE A 608 12.75 9.82 -11.64
CA PHE A 608 11.47 9.69 -10.92
C PHE A 608 11.03 8.23 -10.80
N THR A 609 11.17 7.45 -11.87
CA THR A 609 10.79 6.03 -11.85
C THR A 609 11.70 5.19 -10.97
N GLU A 610 13.01 5.45 -10.95
CA GLU A 610 13.99 4.80 -10.06
C GLU A 610 13.70 5.12 -8.58
N GLU A 611 13.33 6.36 -8.27
CA GLU A 611 12.92 6.74 -6.92
C GLU A 611 11.65 5.99 -6.51
N ALA A 612 10.65 5.91 -7.39
CA ALA A 612 9.41 5.17 -7.13
C ALA A 612 9.68 3.68 -6.84
N VAL A 613 10.55 3.05 -7.64
CA VAL A 613 10.97 1.66 -7.46
C VAL A 613 11.72 1.47 -6.14
N THR A 614 12.61 2.39 -5.78
CA THR A 614 13.37 2.35 -4.52
C THR A 614 12.44 2.41 -3.31
N ILE A 615 11.44 3.30 -3.33
CA ILE A 615 10.41 3.40 -2.28
C ILE A 615 9.60 2.09 -2.23
N ALA A 616 9.20 1.57 -3.39
CA ALA A 616 8.46 0.31 -3.46
C ALA A 616 9.25 -0.86 -2.86
N GLU A 617 10.53 -1.01 -3.19
CA GLU A 617 11.39 -2.06 -2.63
C GLU A 617 11.57 -1.92 -1.11
N THR A 618 11.79 -0.69 -0.62
CA THR A 618 11.95 -0.39 0.81
C THR A 618 10.71 -0.77 1.62
N HIS A 619 9.53 -0.54 1.05
CA HIS A 619 8.25 -0.80 1.72
C HIS A 619 7.64 -2.17 1.39
N GLY A 620 8.34 -3.02 0.63
CA GLY A 620 7.87 -4.35 0.23
C GLY A 620 6.75 -4.35 -0.83
N LEU A 621 6.60 -3.25 -1.57
CA LEU A 621 5.59 -3.02 -2.60
C LEU A 621 6.11 -3.22 -4.04
N ALA A 622 7.29 -3.84 -4.22
CA ALA A 622 7.95 -4.00 -5.53
C ALA A 622 7.15 -4.81 -6.58
N THR A 623 6.11 -5.51 -6.15
CA THR A 623 5.20 -6.31 -6.97
C THR A 623 3.75 -5.80 -6.90
N ASN A 624 3.51 -4.69 -6.19
CA ASN A 624 2.20 -4.06 -6.12
C ASN A 624 1.85 -3.40 -7.47
N PRO A 625 0.59 -3.45 -7.94
CA PRO A 625 0.20 -2.82 -9.21
C PRO A 625 0.59 -1.34 -9.33
N ILE A 626 0.66 -0.60 -8.22
CA ILE A 626 1.02 0.83 -8.24
C ILE A 626 2.43 1.11 -8.77
N VAL A 627 3.39 0.19 -8.59
CA VAL A 627 4.76 0.35 -9.10
C VAL A 627 4.88 -0.12 -10.56
N GLY A 628 3.91 -0.90 -11.06
CA GLY A 628 3.91 -1.40 -12.43
C GLY A 628 4.03 -0.30 -13.48
N LEU A 629 3.37 0.84 -13.26
CA LEU A 629 3.49 2.01 -14.13
C LEU A 629 4.92 2.59 -14.12
N ALA A 630 5.57 2.68 -12.95
CA ALA A 630 6.94 3.17 -12.87
C ALA A 630 7.91 2.26 -13.65
N PHE A 631 7.72 0.94 -13.58
CA PHE A 631 8.51 0.01 -14.38
C PHE A 631 8.31 0.19 -15.89
N ALA A 632 7.05 0.30 -16.35
CA ALA A 632 6.75 0.49 -17.77
C ALA A 632 7.34 1.80 -18.33
N ILE A 633 7.17 2.92 -17.61
CA ILE A 633 7.68 4.23 -18.04
C ILE A 633 9.21 4.31 -17.94
N GLY A 634 9.79 3.71 -16.91
CA GLY A 634 11.24 3.59 -16.78
C GLY A 634 11.84 2.75 -17.90
N ALA A 635 11.21 1.63 -18.26
CA ALA A 635 11.61 0.81 -19.39
C ALA A 635 11.55 1.57 -20.73
N GLY A 636 10.49 2.33 -20.97
CA GLY A 636 10.40 3.21 -22.14
C GLY A 636 11.55 4.22 -22.16
N SER A 637 11.85 4.87 -21.03
CA SER A 637 12.98 5.80 -20.91
C SER A 637 14.34 5.12 -21.15
N LEU A 638 14.54 3.91 -20.64
CA LEU A 638 15.74 3.10 -20.87
C LEU A 638 15.88 2.70 -22.35
N ALA A 639 14.78 2.33 -23.01
CA ALA A 639 14.77 2.03 -24.45
C ALA A 639 15.19 3.26 -25.27
N TRP A 640 14.68 4.44 -24.95
CA TRP A 640 15.09 5.70 -25.59
C TRP A 640 16.59 5.99 -25.46
N LEU A 641 17.19 5.62 -24.32
CA LEU A 641 18.62 5.75 -24.04
C LEU A 641 19.47 4.60 -24.65
N GLY A 642 18.86 3.63 -25.33
CA GLY A 642 19.55 2.46 -25.89
C GLY A 642 19.97 1.40 -24.86
N ARG A 643 19.45 1.46 -23.63
CA ARG A 643 19.72 0.49 -22.54
C ARG A 643 18.71 -0.66 -22.60
N PHE A 644 18.72 -1.41 -23.72
CA PHE A 644 17.71 -2.41 -24.04
C PHE A 644 17.63 -3.57 -23.03
N ASP A 645 18.77 -4.09 -22.56
CA ASP A 645 18.80 -5.19 -21.58
C ASP A 645 18.12 -4.81 -20.26
N GLU A 646 18.33 -3.58 -19.80
CA GLU A 646 17.72 -3.07 -18.57
C GLU A 646 16.24 -2.76 -18.77
N ALA A 647 15.87 -2.22 -19.94
CA ALA A 647 14.48 -2.00 -20.31
C ALA A 647 13.68 -3.31 -20.31
N GLU A 648 14.24 -4.40 -20.85
CA GLU A 648 13.61 -5.72 -20.85
C GLU A 648 13.37 -6.23 -19.42
N GLN A 649 14.37 -6.12 -18.53
CA GLN A 649 14.22 -6.49 -17.12
C GLN A 649 13.13 -5.68 -16.41
N TRP A 650 13.02 -4.39 -16.70
CA TRP A 650 11.98 -3.54 -16.13
C TRP A 650 10.60 -3.92 -16.67
N LEU A 651 10.46 -4.24 -17.96
CA LEU A 651 9.19 -4.71 -18.52
C LEU A 651 8.75 -6.06 -17.95
N GLU A 652 9.67 -6.99 -17.71
CA GLU A 652 9.34 -8.24 -17.00
C GLU A 652 8.78 -7.96 -15.61
N ARG A 653 9.38 -7.02 -14.88
CA ARG A 653 8.88 -6.61 -13.56
C ARG A 653 7.53 -5.92 -13.65
N ALA A 654 7.31 -5.07 -14.67
CA ALA A 654 6.03 -4.45 -14.95
C ALA A 654 4.94 -5.50 -15.21
N GLY A 655 5.21 -6.49 -16.07
CA GLY A 655 4.28 -7.57 -16.39
C GLY A 655 3.94 -8.49 -15.20
N ARG A 656 4.86 -8.65 -14.23
CA ARG A 656 4.58 -9.37 -12.97
C ARG A 656 3.73 -8.54 -11.99
N ALA A 657 3.93 -7.22 -11.95
CA ALA A 657 3.21 -6.33 -11.03
C ALA A 657 1.79 -5.99 -11.54
N LEU A 658 1.61 -5.88 -12.86
CA LEU A 658 0.35 -5.53 -13.49
C LEU A 658 -0.48 -6.80 -13.74
N ARG A 659 -1.74 -6.77 -13.33
CA ARG A 659 -2.71 -7.83 -13.63
C ARG A 659 -3.52 -7.46 -14.88
N PRO A 660 -3.85 -8.42 -15.75
CA PRO A 660 -4.77 -8.17 -16.86
C PRO A 660 -6.13 -7.66 -16.37
N GLY A 661 -6.70 -6.67 -17.05
CA GLY A 661 -7.98 -6.05 -16.68
C GLY A 661 -7.84 -4.98 -15.59
N GLY A 662 -6.65 -4.38 -15.48
CA GLY A 662 -6.34 -3.30 -14.56
C GLY A 662 -6.68 -1.93 -15.13
N ASP A 663 -5.89 -0.92 -14.75
CA ASP A 663 -6.04 0.44 -15.24
C ASP A 663 -5.64 0.53 -16.73
N PRO A 664 -6.55 0.92 -17.66
CA PRO A 664 -6.26 0.88 -19.09
C PRO A 664 -5.08 1.77 -19.51
N GLY A 665 -4.89 2.92 -18.85
CA GLY A 665 -3.75 3.81 -19.13
C GLY A 665 -2.41 3.15 -18.76
N THR A 666 -2.41 2.31 -17.72
CA THR A 666 -1.22 1.57 -17.29
C THR A 666 -0.91 0.41 -18.23
N GLU A 667 -1.92 -0.33 -18.69
CA GLU A 667 -1.74 -1.38 -19.70
C GLU A 667 -1.25 -0.80 -21.04
N LEU A 668 -1.81 0.34 -21.46
CA LEU A 668 -1.36 1.04 -22.66
C LEU A 668 0.12 1.45 -22.56
N ALA A 669 0.55 1.98 -21.40
CA ALA A 669 1.95 2.34 -21.16
C ALA A 669 2.90 1.13 -21.21
N LEU A 670 2.48 -0.03 -20.68
CA LEU A 670 3.26 -1.27 -20.73
C LEU A 670 3.49 -1.73 -22.17
N TYR A 671 2.41 -1.83 -22.95
CA TYR A 671 2.49 -2.28 -24.34
C TYR A 671 3.25 -1.29 -25.23
N HIS A 672 3.07 0.02 -24.99
CA HIS A 672 3.81 1.06 -25.70
C HIS A 672 5.32 0.96 -25.42
N ALA A 673 5.73 0.83 -24.16
CA ALA A 673 7.13 0.68 -23.79
C ALA A 673 7.75 -0.62 -24.34
N SER A 674 6.98 -1.72 -24.35
CA SER A 674 7.41 -3.00 -24.93
C SER A 674 7.62 -2.88 -26.45
N GLY A 675 6.69 -2.24 -27.15
CA GLY A 675 6.84 -1.98 -28.59
C GLY A 675 8.07 -1.12 -28.89
N LEU A 676 8.34 -0.08 -28.11
CA LEU A 676 9.56 0.75 -28.28
C LEU A 676 10.85 -0.05 -28.09
N LEU A 677 10.90 -0.93 -27.08
CA LEU A 677 12.04 -1.82 -26.86
C LEU A 677 12.25 -2.75 -28.06
N TYR A 678 11.21 -3.45 -28.50
CA TYR A 678 11.30 -4.40 -29.59
C TYR A 678 11.64 -3.73 -30.92
N SER A 679 11.13 -2.52 -31.18
CA SER A 679 11.55 -1.72 -32.33
C SER A 679 13.06 -1.42 -32.28
N GLY A 680 13.58 -1.01 -31.12
CA GLY A 680 15.02 -0.73 -30.95
C GLY A 680 15.92 -1.97 -31.10
N GLN A 681 15.41 -3.15 -30.77
CA GLN A 681 16.09 -4.44 -30.97
C GLN A 681 15.94 -4.99 -32.40
N GLY A 682 15.19 -4.32 -33.29
CA GLY A 682 14.90 -4.79 -34.65
C GLY A 682 13.88 -5.94 -34.72
N ARG A 683 13.18 -6.26 -33.63
CA ARG A 683 12.14 -7.31 -33.53
C ARG A 683 10.78 -6.73 -33.96
N LEU A 684 10.65 -6.43 -35.25
CA LEU A 684 9.52 -5.65 -35.77
C LEU A 684 8.16 -6.34 -35.62
N GLU A 685 8.09 -7.67 -35.79
CA GLU A 685 6.85 -8.43 -35.60
C GLU A 685 6.35 -8.35 -34.15
N ASP A 686 7.26 -8.52 -33.19
CA ASP A 686 6.95 -8.40 -31.76
C ASP A 686 6.54 -6.95 -31.41
N ALA A 687 7.24 -5.96 -31.95
CA ALA A 687 6.90 -4.55 -31.75
C ALA A 687 5.49 -4.22 -32.25
N LEU A 688 5.15 -4.66 -33.47
CA LEU A 688 3.82 -4.46 -34.05
C LEU A 688 2.74 -5.18 -33.26
N ALA A 689 3.02 -6.38 -32.74
CA ALA A 689 2.10 -7.12 -31.89
C ALA A 689 1.79 -6.36 -30.59
N GLU A 690 2.81 -5.82 -29.91
CA GLU A 690 2.61 -5.05 -28.68
C GLU A 690 1.89 -3.72 -28.93
N PHE A 691 2.26 -2.98 -29.98
CA PHE A 691 1.51 -1.77 -30.34
C PHE A 691 0.05 -2.08 -30.71
N GLY A 692 -0.21 -3.21 -31.36
CA GLY A 692 -1.57 -3.70 -31.62
C GLY A 692 -2.33 -4.07 -30.34
N ASN A 693 -1.65 -4.58 -29.30
CA ASN A 693 -2.28 -4.79 -27.99
C ASN A 693 -2.66 -3.45 -27.33
N ALA A 694 -1.79 -2.44 -27.40
CA ALA A 694 -2.12 -1.09 -26.93
C ALA A 694 -3.34 -0.50 -27.66
N GLU A 695 -3.45 -0.71 -28.98
CA GLU A 695 -4.60 -0.24 -29.78
C GLU A 695 -5.91 -0.94 -29.40
N LYS A 696 -5.86 -2.24 -29.06
CA LYS A 696 -7.04 -2.97 -28.53
C LYS A 696 -7.53 -2.39 -27.21
N ILE A 697 -6.62 -2.06 -26.28
CA ILE A 697 -6.99 -1.43 -25.00
C ILE A 697 -7.68 -0.09 -25.24
N GLN A 698 -7.16 0.73 -26.15
CA GLN A 698 -7.83 1.97 -26.56
C GLN A 698 -9.25 1.72 -27.08
N GLY A 699 -9.46 0.67 -27.89
CA GLY A 699 -10.78 0.32 -28.42
C GLY A 699 -11.83 0.01 -27.34
N MET A 700 -11.40 -0.25 -26.10
CA MET A 700 -12.30 -0.49 -24.95
C MET A 700 -12.65 0.79 -24.17
N LEU A 701 -11.98 1.92 -24.46
CA LEU A 701 -12.20 3.20 -23.79
C LEU A 701 -13.28 4.03 -24.48
N ALA A 702 -14.05 4.80 -23.71
CA ALA A 702 -15.10 5.68 -24.26
C ALA A 702 -14.54 6.89 -25.04
N GLY A 703 -13.26 7.22 -24.93
CA GLY A 703 -12.60 8.33 -25.62
C GLY A 703 -11.15 8.03 -25.98
N GLU A 704 -10.59 8.76 -26.95
CA GLU A 704 -9.20 8.61 -27.41
C GLU A 704 -8.19 9.06 -26.34
N HIS A 705 -7.28 8.17 -25.98
CA HIS A 705 -6.17 8.43 -25.04
C HIS A 705 -5.11 9.34 -25.68
N ALA A 706 -4.48 10.23 -24.89
CA ALA A 706 -3.54 11.23 -25.41
C ALA A 706 -2.32 10.64 -26.14
N LEU A 707 -1.91 9.41 -25.80
CA LEU A 707 -0.80 8.72 -26.44
C LEU A 707 -1.18 8.06 -27.79
N MET A 708 -2.44 8.11 -28.21
CA MET A 708 -2.89 7.41 -29.41
C MET A 708 -2.27 7.92 -30.70
N VAL A 709 -2.00 9.22 -30.79
CA VAL A 709 -1.37 9.80 -31.98
C VAL A 709 0.06 9.27 -32.13
N ASP A 710 0.84 9.19 -31.05
CA ASP A 710 2.16 8.57 -31.07
C ASP A 710 2.07 7.06 -31.33
N LEU A 711 1.15 6.34 -30.69
CA LEU A 711 0.97 4.90 -30.92
C LEU A 711 0.70 4.57 -32.39
N ARG A 712 -0.24 5.29 -33.04
CA ARG A 712 -0.52 5.14 -34.48
C ARG A 712 0.71 5.45 -35.33
N ALA A 713 1.48 6.47 -34.95
CA ALA A 713 2.74 6.79 -35.61
C ALA A 713 3.75 5.64 -35.53
N ARG A 714 3.89 5.01 -34.36
CA ARG A 714 4.78 3.84 -34.15
C ARG A 714 4.34 2.64 -34.98
N ILE A 715 3.04 2.35 -35.02
CA ILE A 715 2.48 1.27 -35.86
C ILE A 715 2.84 1.51 -37.34
N MET A 716 2.55 2.70 -37.87
CA MET A 716 2.85 3.03 -39.27
C MET A 716 4.35 2.95 -39.58
N LEU A 717 5.21 3.48 -38.71
CA LEU A 717 6.66 3.41 -38.89
C LEU A 717 7.16 1.96 -38.90
N THR A 718 6.64 1.11 -38.00
CA THR A 718 6.98 -0.31 -37.94
C THR A 718 6.53 -1.04 -39.20
N GLN A 719 5.32 -0.77 -39.69
CA GLN A 719 4.82 -1.31 -40.96
C GLN A 719 5.67 -0.91 -42.17
N VAL A 720 6.13 0.35 -42.22
CA VAL A 720 7.05 0.81 -43.27
C VAL A 720 8.37 0.04 -43.22
N GLN A 721 8.94 -0.18 -42.04
CA GLN A 721 10.18 -0.96 -41.88
C GLN A 721 10.01 -2.43 -42.28
N MET A 722 8.82 -3.01 -42.07
CA MET A 722 8.47 -4.37 -42.51
C MET A 722 8.16 -4.47 -44.01
N GLY A 723 8.05 -3.33 -44.72
CA GLY A 723 7.69 -3.27 -46.14
C GLY A 723 6.18 -3.35 -46.41
N GLU A 724 5.33 -3.23 -45.39
CA GLU A 724 3.87 -3.30 -45.48
C GLU A 724 3.25 -1.94 -45.90
N LEU A 725 3.76 -1.36 -46.99
CA LEU A 725 3.42 0.02 -47.40
C LEU A 725 1.93 0.23 -47.68
N SER A 726 1.23 -0.77 -48.21
CA SER A 726 -0.21 -0.67 -48.46
C SER A 726 -1.02 -0.53 -47.18
N VAL A 727 -0.59 -1.18 -46.10
CA VAL A 727 -1.24 -1.11 -44.79
C VAL A 727 -0.95 0.23 -44.14
N ALA A 728 0.31 0.67 -44.15
CA ALA A 728 0.72 1.98 -43.63
C ALA A 728 0.02 3.14 -44.36
N ARG A 729 -0.14 3.04 -45.68
CA ARG A 729 -0.87 4.03 -46.50
C ARG A 729 -2.35 4.09 -46.11
N ALA A 730 -3.00 2.94 -45.98
CA ALA A 730 -4.40 2.89 -45.54
C ALA A 730 -4.60 3.47 -44.13
N ALA A 731 -3.66 3.21 -43.22
CA ALA A 731 -3.65 3.80 -41.89
C ALA A 731 -3.52 5.33 -41.93
N LEU A 732 -2.59 5.87 -42.73
CA LEU A 732 -2.43 7.32 -42.94
C LEU A 732 -3.70 7.96 -43.51
N ASP A 733 -4.33 7.33 -44.49
CA ASP A 733 -5.55 7.85 -45.13
C ASP A 733 -6.75 7.89 -44.16
N SER A 734 -6.76 7.01 -43.16
CA SER A 734 -7.78 6.95 -42.10
C SER A 734 -7.64 8.06 -41.05
N ILE A 735 -6.51 8.77 -41.00
CA ILE A 735 -6.28 9.85 -40.03
C ILE A 735 -7.17 11.06 -40.36
N ALA A 736 -7.85 11.55 -39.32
CA ALA A 736 -8.70 12.72 -39.38
C ALA A 736 -7.93 13.95 -39.88
N GLU A 737 -8.57 14.78 -40.71
CA GLU A 737 -7.92 15.91 -41.40
C GLU A 737 -7.25 16.90 -40.43
N GLN A 738 -7.86 17.11 -39.26
CA GLN A 738 -7.36 17.98 -38.20
C GLN A 738 -6.03 17.51 -37.56
N ASP A 739 -5.72 16.21 -37.59
CA ASP A 739 -4.52 15.64 -36.98
C ASP A 739 -3.37 15.46 -37.98
N ARG A 740 -3.64 15.60 -39.29
CA ARG A 740 -2.66 15.38 -40.37
C ARG A 740 -1.46 16.32 -40.31
N ASP A 741 -1.65 17.51 -39.75
CA ASP A 741 -0.58 18.50 -39.64
C ASP A 741 0.36 18.28 -38.44
N ARG A 742 0.04 17.36 -37.52
CA ARG A 742 0.89 17.05 -36.36
C ARG A 742 2.19 16.37 -36.79
N ALA A 743 3.26 16.60 -36.04
CA ALA A 743 4.54 15.97 -36.30
C ALA A 743 4.45 14.42 -36.29
N GLU A 744 3.66 13.87 -35.37
CA GLU A 744 3.44 12.42 -35.23
C GLU A 744 2.81 11.80 -36.48
N VAL A 745 2.12 12.57 -37.32
CA VAL A 745 1.53 12.09 -38.58
C VAL A 745 2.43 12.39 -39.78
N ARG A 746 3.07 13.58 -39.79
CA ARG A 746 3.98 13.99 -40.87
C ARG A 746 5.21 13.08 -40.99
N ILE A 747 5.78 12.65 -39.87
CA ILE A 747 6.96 11.76 -39.83
C ILE A 747 6.67 10.41 -40.51
N PRO A 748 5.65 9.62 -40.10
CA PRO A 748 5.33 8.37 -40.79
C PRO A 748 4.87 8.59 -42.22
N ALA A 749 4.16 9.67 -42.53
CA ALA A 749 3.81 10.00 -43.92
C ALA A 749 5.06 10.20 -44.79
N ALA A 750 6.06 10.91 -44.29
CA ALA A 750 7.34 11.08 -44.97
C ALA A 750 8.08 9.75 -45.13
N ALA A 751 8.07 8.88 -44.11
CA ALA A 751 8.66 7.55 -44.19
C ALA A 751 7.99 6.68 -45.27
N ILE A 752 6.66 6.74 -45.41
CA ILE A 752 5.93 6.04 -46.49
C ILE A 752 6.36 6.56 -47.86
N TYR A 753 6.37 7.88 -48.08
CA TYR A 753 6.79 8.45 -49.37
C TYR A 753 8.27 8.15 -49.70
N LEU A 754 9.14 8.15 -48.69
CA LEU A 754 10.53 7.77 -48.87
C LEU A 754 10.63 6.30 -49.32
N ALA A 755 9.91 5.38 -48.68
CA ALA A 755 9.88 3.97 -49.06
C ALA A 755 9.26 3.71 -50.45
N GLU A 756 8.44 4.63 -50.96
CA GLU A 756 7.91 4.62 -52.33
C GLU A 756 8.85 5.27 -53.37
N GLY A 757 10.03 5.74 -52.97
CA GLY A 757 10.99 6.39 -53.85
C GLY A 757 10.62 7.84 -54.23
N CYS A 758 9.90 8.54 -53.35
CA CYS A 758 9.50 9.95 -53.53
C CYS A 758 10.18 10.87 -52.48
N PRO A 759 11.52 11.01 -52.49
CA PRO A 759 12.25 11.73 -51.46
C PRO A 759 11.91 13.23 -51.38
N GLU A 760 11.60 13.89 -52.51
CA GLU A 760 11.22 15.31 -52.50
C GLU A 760 9.95 15.55 -51.69
N ARG A 761 8.97 14.64 -51.81
CA ARG A 761 7.72 14.73 -51.07
C ARG A 761 7.92 14.47 -49.57
N ALA A 762 8.82 13.55 -49.23
CA ALA A 762 9.22 13.33 -47.84
C ALA A 762 9.84 14.60 -47.23
N LEU A 763 10.74 15.27 -47.95
CA LEU A 763 11.36 16.53 -47.48
C LEU A 763 10.34 17.65 -47.26
N GLU A 764 9.36 17.81 -48.16
CA GLU A 764 8.27 18.80 -47.99
C GLU A 764 7.45 18.57 -46.72
N LEU A 765 7.18 17.30 -46.37
CA LEU A 765 6.43 16.94 -45.17
C LEU A 765 7.22 17.16 -43.88
N LEU A 766 8.53 16.89 -43.92
CA LEU A 766 9.44 16.98 -42.77
C LEU A 766 9.88 18.40 -42.45
N ALA A 767 9.97 19.30 -43.44
CA ALA A 767 10.48 20.66 -43.23
C ALA A 767 9.79 21.39 -42.05
N PRO A 768 8.45 21.43 -41.95
CA PRO A 768 7.78 22.08 -40.80
C PRO A 768 8.08 21.42 -39.44
N VAL A 769 8.37 20.12 -39.41
CA VAL A 769 8.75 19.41 -38.18
C VAL A 769 10.18 19.77 -37.76
N THR A 770 11.12 19.83 -38.72
CA THR A 770 12.52 20.21 -38.44
C THR A 770 12.67 21.70 -38.06
N GLU A 771 11.76 22.54 -38.52
CA GLU A 771 11.63 23.95 -38.16
C GLU A 771 10.84 24.16 -36.85
N ARG A 772 10.22 23.10 -36.31
CA ARG A 772 9.37 23.11 -35.11
C ARG A 772 8.19 24.10 -35.25
N SER A 773 7.61 24.19 -36.44
CA SER A 773 6.48 25.05 -36.77
C SER A 773 5.12 24.33 -36.72
N VAL A 774 5.12 23.04 -36.37
CA VAL A 774 3.92 22.21 -36.18
C VAL A 774 3.83 21.66 -34.76
N GLU A 775 2.61 21.29 -34.34
CA GLU A 775 2.35 20.71 -33.03
C GLU A 775 3.00 19.31 -32.91
N SER A 776 3.57 19.03 -31.74
CA SER A 776 4.10 17.72 -31.36
C SER A 776 3.96 17.50 -29.86
N LEU A 777 3.78 16.24 -29.46
CA LEU A 777 3.78 15.81 -28.07
C LEU A 777 5.14 16.05 -27.40
N ILE A 778 6.24 15.72 -28.11
CA ILE A 778 7.61 15.92 -27.62
C ILE A 778 8.45 16.53 -28.75
N PRO A 779 8.49 17.88 -28.87
CA PRO A 779 9.08 18.56 -30.01
C PRO A 779 10.55 18.20 -30.28
N THR A 780 11.35 17.98 -29.23
CA THR A 780 12.76 17.58 -29.40
C THR A 780 12.86 16.20 -30.04
N TRP A 781 12.08 15.23 -29.58
CA TRP A 781 12.10 13.86 -30.08
C TRP A 781 11.55 13.77 -31.50
N ALA A 782 10.48 14.52 -31.81
CA ALA A 782 9.96 14.62 -33.17
C ALA A 782 10.98 15.27 -34.12
N ALA A 783 11.67 16.32 -33.69
CA ALA A 783 12.71 16.97 -34.48
C ALA A 783 13.88 16.02 -34.79
N ILE A 784 14.31 15.19 -33.84
CA ILE A 784 15.35 14.18 -34.08
C ILE A 784 14.91 13.19 -35.15
N HIS A 785 13.72 12.58 -35.02
CA HIS A 785 13.21 11.65 -36.03
C HIS A 785 13.08 12.32 -37.40
N ALA A 786 12.55 13.54 -37.46
CA ALA A 786 12.38 14.26 -38.71
C ALA A 786 13.71 14.59 -39.38
N LEU A 787 14.74 14.99 -38.61
CA LEU A 787 16.09 15.24 -39.13
C LEU A 787 16.75 13.97 -39.66
N LEU A 788 16.50 12.81 -39.03
CA LEU A 788 17.03 11.53 -39.50
C LEU A 788 16.34 11.05 -40.78
N PHE A 789 15.02 11.18 -40.90
CA PHE A 789 14.32 10.91 -42.16
C PHE A 789 14.67 11.93 -43.26
N ASP A 790 14.90 13.20 -42.91
CA ASP A 790 15.37 14.23 -43.86
C ASP A 790 16.77 13.89 -44.38
N ALA A 791 17.67 13.42 -43.50
CA ALA A 791 19.00 12.95 -43.90
C ALA A 791 18.92 11.74 -44.84
N ALA A 792 18.05 10.76 -44.55
CA ALA A 792 17.83 9.60 -45.42
C ALA A 792 17.25 10.00 -46.79
N ALA A 793 16.26 10.89 -46.82
CA ALA A 793 15.67 11.38 -48.07
C ALA A 793 16.67 12.16 -48.94
N ARG A 794 17.50 13.01 -48.33
CA ARG A 794 18.56 13.74 -49.06
C ARG A 794 19.65 12.82 -49.59
N GLU A 795 19.98 11.76 -48.86
CA GLU A 795 20.89 10.73 -49.36
C GLU A 795 20.33 10.05 -50.62
N GLU A 796 19.06 9.65 -50.61
CA GLU A 796 18.42 9.02 -51.78
C GLU A 796 18.36 9.96 -52.98
N SER A 797 18.12 11.27 -52.77
CA SER A 797 18.19 12.30 -53.81
C SER A 797 19.62 12.67 -54.25
N GLY A 798 20.66 12.13 -53.60
CA GLY A 798 22.07 12.40 -53.91
C GLY A 798 22.65 13.69 -53.31
N ASP A 799 21.94 14.39 -52.42
CA ASP A 799 22.44 15.56 -51.69
C ASP A 799 23.20 15.15 -50.42
N THR A 800 24.43 14.66 -50.60
CA THR A 800 25.28 14.21 -49.48
C THR A 800 25.56 15.30 -48.46
N ARG A 801 25.73 16.56 -48.89
CA ARG A 801 26.02 17.67 -47.97
C ARG A 801 24.81 18.01 -47.11
N GLY A 802 23.62 18.04 -47.71
CA GLY A 802 22.38 18.24 -46.98
C GLY A 802 22.09 17.08 -46.03
N ALA A 803 22.39 15.84 -46.40
CA ALA A 803 22.25 14.68 -45.53
C ALA A 803 23.17 14.76 -44.30
N GLU A 804 24.47 15.06 -44.50
CA GLU A 804 25.43 15.27 -43.40
C GLU A 804 25.00 16.40 -42.47
N ALA A 805 24.50 17.51 -43.00
CA ALA A 805 24.04 18.64 -42.20
C ALA A 805 22.82 18.31 -41.33
N SER A 806 21.87 17.55 -41.86
CA SER A 806 20.70 17.09 -41.08
C SER A 806 21.08 16.07 -40.03
N LEU A 807 22.03 15.16 -40.33
CA LEU A 807 22.57 14.21 -39.36
C LEU A 807 23.28 14.92 -38.19
N GLU A 808 24.15 15.89 -38.45
CA GLU A 808 24.83 16.66 -37.39
C GLU A 808 23.81 17.38 -36.50
N ARG A 809 22.77 17.99 -37.08
CA ARG A 809 21.70 18.61 -36.28
C ARG A 809 20.92 17.60 -35.43
N ALA A 810 20.74 16.38 -35.92
CA ALA A 810 20.11 15.32 -35.12
C ALA A 810 21.00 14.91 -33.94
N LEU A 811 22.31 14.80 -34.17
CA LEU A 811 23.31 14.49 -33.13
C LEU A 811 23.42 15.62 -32.08
N ASP A 812 23.37 16.88 -32.51
CA ASP A 812 23.35 18.06 -31.62
C ASP A 812 22.18 18.02 -30.63
N LEU A 813 21.02 17.51 -31.06
CA LEU A 813 19.84 17.37 -30.21
C LEU A 813 19.87 16.09 -29.36
N ALA A 814 20.45 15.01 -29.88
CA ALA A 814 20.42 13.71 -29.21
C ALA A 814 21.55 13.50 -28.20
N GLU A 815 22.77 13.98 -28.46
CA GLU A 815 23.93 13.75 -27.58
C GLU A 815 23.76 14.32 -26.15
N PRO A 816 23.20 15.52 -25.94
CA PRO A 816 23.03 16.07 -24.59
C PRO A 816 22.14 15.22 -23.68
N GLU A 817 21.15 14.54 -24.27
CA GLU A 817 20.22 13.66 -23.56
C GLU A 817 20.63 12.17 -23.64
N GLY A 818 21.56 11.81 -24.53
CA GLY A 818 21.98 10.44 -24.78
C GLY A 818 20.93 9.59 -25.50
N LEU A 819 20.13 10.18 -26.40
CA LEU A 819 19.00 9.49 -27.06
C LEU A 819 19.49 8.63 -28.23
N ILE A 820 19.45 7.31 -28.06
CA ILE A 820 19.97 6.33 -29.03
C ILE A 820 18.88 5.75 -29.92
N LEU A 821 17.69 5.48 -29.37
CA LEU A 821 16.62 4.76 -30.06
C LEU A 821 16.31 5.28 -31.48
N PRO A 822 16.20 6.59 -31.75
CA PRO A 822 15.89 7.09 -33.09
C PRO A 822 16.87 6.63 -34.18
N PHE A 823 18.14 6.46 -33.83
CA PHE A 823 19.20 6.04 -34.77
C PHE A 823 19.21 4.53 -35.02
N THR A 824 18.54 3.75 -34.16
CA THR A 824 18.40 2.29 -34.31
C THR A 824 17.19 1.93 -35.17
N ILE A 825 16.13 2.75 -35.12
CA ILE A 825 14.88 2.48 -35.84
C ILE A 825 14.81 3.16 -37.22
N ILE A 826 15.49 4.30 -37.43
CA ILE A 826 15.49 4.95 -38.75
C ILE A 826 16.66 4.41 -39.59
N PRO A 827 16.49 4.13 -40.90
CA PRO A 827 17.52 3.57 -41.77
C PRO A 827 18.63 4.59 -42.10
N VAL A 828 19.43 4.99 -41.10
CA VAL A 828 20.58 5.91 -41.23
C VAL A 828 21.91 5.25 -40.93
N GLU A 829 21.95 3.92 -40.75
CA GLU A 829 23.17 3.17 -40.41
C GLU A 829 24.30 3.42 -41.41
N GLY A 830 24.01 3.34 -42.71
CA GLY A 830 24.98 3.63 -43.76
C GLY A 830 25.52 5.06 -43.72
N LEU A 831 24.72 6.05 -43.26
CA LEU A 831 25.18 7.42 -43.05
C LEU A 831 26.09 7.52 -41.83
N LEU A 832 25.72 6.87 -40.72
CA LEU A 832 26.50 6.84 -39.49
C LEU A 832 27.88 6.19 -39.69
N GLU A 833 27.99 5.13 -40.48
CA GLU A 833 29.26 4.46 -40.80
C GLU A 833 30.20 5.33 -41.63
N ARG A 834 29.64 6.04 -42.62
CA ARG A 834 30.41 6.90 -43.53
C ARG A 834 30.75 8.26 -42.90
N HIS A 835 30.05 8.67 -41.86
CA HIS A 835 30.23 9.97 -41.24
C HIS A 835 31.62 10.11 -40.60
N PRO A 836 32.47 11.05 -41.06
CA PRO A 836 33.87 11.08 -40.61
C PRO A 836 33.97 11.50 -39.13
N ARG A 837 34.35 10.56 -38.25
CA ARG A 837 34.50 10.80 -36.80
C ARG A 837 35.41 11.97 -36.41
N HIS A 838 36.33 12.38 -37.28
CA HIS A 838 37.23 13.51 -37.04
C HIS A 838 36.63 14.88 -37.44
N ARG A 839 35.48 14.89 -38.13
CA ARG A 839 34.77 16.11 -38.58
C ARG A 839 33.58 16.47 -37.70
N THR A 840 33.05 15.52 -36.93
CA THR A 840 31.90 15.74 -36.04
C THR A 840 32.32 16.13 -34.61
N ALA A 841 31.39 16.76 -33.88
CA ALA A 841 31.48 16.97 -32.44
C ALA A 841 31.17 15.74 -31.60
N HIS A 842 30.43 14.81 -32.16
CA HIS A 842 29.73 13.77 -31.44
C HIS A 842 30.47 12.43 -31.55
N ALA A 843 31.80 12.44 -31.70
CA ALA A 843 32.59 11.24 -32.01
C ALA A 843 32.46 10.14 -30.93
N ALA A 844 32.29 10.53 -29.67
CA ALA A 844 32.06 9.60 -28.57
C ALA A 844 30.65 9.02 -28.61
N PHE A 845 29.65 9.86 -28.89
CA PHE A 845 28.26 9.44 -29.02
C PHE A 845 28.04 8.54 -30.24
N LEU A 846 28.64 8.85 -31.39
CA LEU A 846 28.65 7.99 -32.58
C LEU A 846 29.24 6.61 -32.30
N SER A 847 30.27 6.51 -31.43
CA SER A 847 30.81 5.21 -31.04
C SER A 847 29.78 4.41 -30.23
N ALA A 848 29.07 5.05 -29.30
CA ALA A 848 28.01 4.40 -28.53
C ALA A 848 26.83 3.98 -29.43
N LEU A 849 26.44 4.82 -30.40
CA LEU A 849 25.42 4.49 -31.39
C LEU A 849 25.82 3.24 -32.19
N GLN A 850 27.06 3.18 -32.69
CA GLN A 850 27.54 2.04 -33.46
C GLN A 850 27.64 0.76 -32.63
N ASP A 851 28.06 0.86 -31.37
CA ASP A 851 28.10 -0.28 -30.46
C ASP A 851 26.69 -0.86 -30.26
N VAL A 852 25.67 0.00 -30.07
CA VAL A 852 24.26 -0.43 -29.93
C VAL A 852 23.69 -0.98 -31.23
N CYS A 853 23.89 -0.30 -32.37
CA CYS A 853 23.45 -0.81 -33.68
C CYS A 853 24.09 -2.16 -34.02
N SER A 854 25.31 -2.42 -33.56
CA SER A 854 26.01 -3.71 -33.74
C SER A 854 25.55 -4.80 -32.75
N GLY A 855 24.54 -4.55 -31.91
CA GLY A 855 24.02 -5.48 -30.90
C GLY A 855 24.80 -5.50 -29.59
N GLY A 856 25.63 -4.50 -29.32
CA GLY A 856 26.32 -4.30 -28.04
C GLY A 856 25.48 -3.52 -27.03
N SER A 857 25.88 -3.58 -25.75
CA SER A 857 25.20 -2.88 -24.64
C SER A 857 25.93 -1.58 -24.28
N VAL A 858 25.19 -0.53 -23.93
CA VAL A 858 25.76 0.74 -23.44
C VAL A 858 26.31 0.53 -22.04
N THR A 859 27.64 0.44 -21.88
CA THR A 859 28.23 0.42 -20.53
C THR A 859 28.02 1.75 -19.81
N PRO A 860 27.51 1.77 -18.57
CA PRO A 860 27.35 3.00 -17.80
C PRO A 860 28.72 3.68 -17.59
N ARG A 861 28.83 4.96 -17.94
CA ARG A 861 30.03 5.76 -17.70
C ARG A 861 30.25 5.86 -16.18
N GLY A 862 31.27 5.19 -15.66
CA GLY A 862 31.72 5.36 -14.28
C GLY A 862 32.11 6.82 -14.00
N GLU A 863 31.84 7.29 -12.78
CA GLU A 863 32.11 8.64 -12.26
C GLU A 863 33.54 9.13 -12.59
N ALA A 864 33.72 9.78 -13.74
CA ALA A 864 34.95 10.48 -14.04
C ALA A 864 34.92 11.84 -13.34
N LYS A 865 35.96 12.14 -12.55
CA LYS A 865 36.11 13.45 -11.87
C LYS A 865 35.87 14.61 -12.86
N PRO A 866 35.04 15.61 -12.50
CA PRO A 866 34.70 16.71 -13.39
C PRO A 866 35.94 17.52 -13.80
N LEU A 867 35.84 18.20 -14.95
CA LEU A 867 36.84 19.17 -15.41
C LEU A 867 37.05 20.27 -14.36
N LEU A 868 38.26 20.81 -14.27
CA LEU A 868 38.54 21.95 -13.40
C LEU A 868 37.81 23.23 -13.86
N ASP A 869 37.49 23.33 -15.14
CA ASP A 869 36.71 24.39 -15.79
C ASP A 869 36.16 23.89 -17.15
N GLU A 870 34.99 24.36 -17.58
CA GLU A 870 34.39 24.01 -18.88
C GLU A 870 35.25 24.45 -20.07
N LEU A 871 35.36 23.60 -21.10
CA LEU A 871 36.05 23.93 -22.35
C LEU A 871 35.16 24.81 -23.23
N SER A 872 35.72 25.88 -23.78
CA SER A 872 35.02 26.70 -24.78
C SER A 872 34.86 25.95 -26.10
N ALA A 873 33.87 26.32 -26.92
CA ALA A 873 33.65 25.71 -28.24
C ALA A 873 34.90 25.73 -29.14
N ALA A 874 35.73 26.78 -29.05
CA ALA A 874 37.00 26.87 -29.75
C ALA A 874 38.05 25.87 -29.21
N GLU A 875 38.10 25.66 -27.90
CA GLU A 875 38.99 24.67 -27.27
C GLU A 875 38.55 23.24 -27.59
N VAL A 876 37.25 22.96 -27.65
CA VAL A 876 36.71 21.67 -28.09
C VAL A 876 37.06 21.40 -29.55
N ARG A 877 37.03 22.41 -30.44
CA ARG A 877 37.51 22.21 -31.83
C ARG A 877 38.98 21.85 -31.88
N VAL A 878 39.82 22.52 -31.08
CA VAL A 878 41.26 22.25 -31.02
C VAL A 878 41.56 20.89 -30.38
N ILE A 879 40.76 20.46 -29.38
CA ILE A 879 41.04 19.22 -28.64
C ILE A 879 41.04 17.98 -29.55
N ARG A 880 40.18 18.00 -30.58
CA ARG A 880 39.98 16.93 -31.57
C ARG A 880 41.21 16.65 -32.42
N TYR A 881 42.10 17.62 -32.57
CA TYR A 881 43.33 17.45 -33.34
C TYR A 881 44.48 16.88 -32.50
N LEU A 882 44.37 16.84 -31.16
CA LEU A 882 45.46 16.33 -30.31
C LEU A 882 45.87 14.86 -30.57
N PRO A 883 44.95 13.93 -30.91
CA PRO A 883 45.33 12.56 -31.25
C PRO A 883 46.15 12.43 -32.55
N SER A 884 46.15 13.45 -33.41
CA SER A 884 46.89 13.44 -34.68
C SER A 884 48.37 13.80 -34.49
N ASN A 885 49.19 13.58 -35.53
CA ASN A 885 50.58 14.03 -35.58
C ASN A 885 50.74 15.51 -35.99
N LEU A 886 49.63 16.25 -36.15
CA LEU A 886 49.64 17.63 -36.60
C LEU A 886 50.21 18.57 -35.52
N ARG A 887 51.14 19.42 -35.94
CA ARG A 887 51.76 20.49 -35.16
C ARG A 887 50.84 21.72 -35.13
N ALA A 888 51.04 22.60 -34.15
CA ALA A 888 50.20 23.80 -33.99
C ALA A 888 50.02 24.67 -35.27
N PRO A 889 51.03 24.84 -36.17
CA PRO A 889 50.83 25.54 -37.44
C PRO A 889 49.90 24.81 -38.41
N GLU A 890 49.93 23.49 -38.41
CA GLU A 890 49.11 22.63 -39.29
C GLU A 890 47.67 22.57 -38.79
N ILE A 891 47.48 22.46 -37.47
CA ILE A 891 46.16 22.59 -36.83
C ILE A 891 45.55 23.98 -37.11
N ALA A 892 46.38 25.02 -37.14
CA ALA A 892 45.93 26.38 -37.43
C ALA A 892 45.46 26.54 -38.88
N ALA A 893 46.15 25.89 -39.83
CA ALA A 893 45.75 25.84 -41.23
C ALA A 893 44.41 25.10 -41.41
N GLU A 894 44.24 23.94 -40.78
CA GLU A 894 42.98 23.16 -40.82
C GLU A 894 41.78 23.90 -40.22
N LEU A 895 42.03 24.70 -39.19
CA LEU A 895 40.98 25.45 -38.49
C LEU A 895 40.78 26.88 -39.04
N PHE A 896 41.53 27.28 -40.07
CA PHE A 896 41.53 28.63 -40.65
C PHE A 896 41.74 29.76 -39.61
N VAL A 897 42.66 29.55 -38.66
CA VAL A 897 42.99 30.52 -37.59
C VAL A 897 44.50 30.75 -37.48
N SER A 898 44.93 31.74 -36.70
CA SER A 898 46.36 31.99 -36.50
C SER A 898 47.04 30.91 -35.64
N THR A 899 48.31 30.63 -35.89
CA THR A 899 49.11 29.69 -35.07
C THR A 899 49.19 30.12 -33.60
N ASN A 900 49.16 31.43 -33.33
CA ASN A 900 49.15 31.95 -31.96
C ASN A 900 47.82 31.61 -31.25
N THR A 901 46.69 31.68 -31.96
CA THR A 901 45.37 31.30 -31.44
C THR A 901 45.35 29.83 -31.02
N ILE A 902 45.88 28.92 -31.83
CA ILE A 902 45.98 27.50 -31.49
C ILE A 902 46.88 27.26 -30.28
N ARG A 903 48.03 27.94 -30.18
CA ARG A 903 48.92 27.82 -29.01
C ARG A 903 48.24 28.28 -27.72
N THR A 904 47.42 29.33 -27.78
CA THR A 904 46.64 29.79 -26.62
C THR A 904 45.59 28.75 -26.22
N HIS A 905 44.81 28.23 -27.17
CA HIS A 905 43.82 27.19 -26.86
C HIS A 905 44.46 25.90 -26.32
N LEU A 906 45.58 25.45 -26.88
CA LEU A 906 46.31 24.28 -26.36
C LEU A 906 46.77 24.47 -24.92
N ARG A 907 47.19 25.68 -24.54
CA ARG A 907 47.59 25.99 -23.16
C ARG A 907 46.40 25.91 -22.20
N HIS A 908 45.26 26.47 -22.60
CA HIS A 908 44.04 26.41 -21.79
C HIS A 908 43.50 24.99 -21.68
N ILE A 909 43.49 24.22 -22.77
CA ILE A 909 43.10 22.81 -22.79
C ILE A 909 43.96 22.00 -21.81
N TYR A 910 45.28 22.18 -21.85
CA TYR A 910 46.19 21.50 -20.92
C TYR A 910 45.94 21.88 -19.46
N ALA A 911 45.70 23.16 -19.17
CA ALA A 911 45.35 23.62 -17.84
C ALA A 911 44.03 23.03 -17.33
N LYS A 912 42.97 23.07 -18.15
CA LYS A 912 41.62 22.58 -17.81
C LYS A 912 41.54 21.06 -17.65
N LEU A 913 42.37 20.33 -18.41
CA LEU A 913 42.50 18.87 -18.30
C LEU A 913 43.50 18.42 -17.22
N GLY A 914 44.23 19.34 -16.60
CA GLY A 914 45.30 19.01 -15.65
C GLY A 914 46.45 18.20 -16.28
N ALA A 915 46.72 18.42 -17.56
CA ALA A 915 47.73 17.69 -18.34
C ALA A 915 48.93 18.58 -18.69
N HIS A 916 50.14 18.03 -18.68
CA HIS A 916 51.36 18.78 -19.03
C HIS A 916 51.91 18.40 -20.40
N ARG A 917 51.48 17.26 -20.94
CA ARG A 917 51.92 16.74 -22.24
C ARG A 917 50.73 16.38 -23.12
N ARG A 918 50.95 16.42 -24.44
CA ARG A 918 49.92 16.08 -25.45
C ARG A 918 49.33 14.68 -25.22
N ALA A 919 50.16 13.70 -24.90
CA ALA A 919 49.71 12.33 -24.64
C ALA A 919 48.84 12.21 -23.38
N GLU A 920 49.19 12.93 -22.30
CA GLU A 920 48.40 13.00 -21.07
C GLU A 920 47.06 13.70 -21.31
N ALA A 921 47.07 14.80 -22.08
CA ALA A 921 45.85 15.50 -22.46
C ALA A 921 44.92 14.61 -23.30
N VAL A 922 45.47 13.82 -24.23
CA VAL A 922 44.69 12.85 -25.03
C VAL A 922 44.13 11.73 -24.16
N ALA A 923 44.94 11.15 -23.26
CA ALA A 923 44.49 10.08 -22.37
C ALA A 923 43.37 10.59 -21.45
N ARG A 924 43.56 11.77 -20.84
CA ARG A 924 42.57 12.37 -19.94
C ARG A 924 41.30 12.80 -20.68
N ALA A 925 41.44 13.35 -21.88
CA ALA A 925 40.29 13.67 -22.72
C ALA A 925 39.52 12.42 -23.17
N ARG A 926 40.18 11.26 -23.34
CA ARG A 926 39.50 9.97 -23.60
C ARG A 926 38.75 9.45 -22.38
N GLU A 927 39.36 9.51 -21.20
CA GLU A 927 38.70 9.16 -19.93
C GLU A 927 37.46 10.03 -19.67
N LEU A 928 37.52 11.30 -20.06
CA LEU A 928 36.43 12.27 -19.95
C LEU A 928 35.45 12.21 -21.13
N GLY A 929 35.62 11.28 -22.08
CA GLY A 929 34.73 11.12 -23.23
C GLY A 929 34.80 12.25 -24.28
N LEU A 930 35.75 13.18 -24.15
CA LEU A 930 36.00 14.27 -25.10
C LEU A 930 36.71 13.79 -26.38
N LEU A 931 37.32 12.60 -26.36
CA LEU A 931 37.99 11.95 -27.48
C LEU A 931 37.72 10.45 -27.49
N ALA A 932 37.68 9.83 -28.68
CA ALA A 932 37.45 8.40 -28.82
C ALA A 932 38.56 7.54 -28.17
N PRO A 933 38.23 6.39 -27.53
CA PRO A 933 39.21 5.48 -26.91
C PRO A 933 40.21 4.92 -27.93
N SER A 934 41.41 4.56 -27.48
CA SER A 934 42.45 4.02 -28.36
C SER A 934 42.06 2.63 -28.88
N HIS A 935 42.02 2.46 -30.20
CA HIS A 935 41.93 1.13 -30.83
C HIS A 935 43.05 0.21 -30.28
N ARG A 936 42.67 -0.82 -29.52
CA ARG A 936 43.53 -2.00 -29.41
C ARG A 936 43.40 -2.72 -30.74
N ARG A 937 44.47 -2.74 -31.56
CA ARG A 937 44.56 -3.64 -32.70
C ARG A 937 44.35 -5.08 -32.19
N ARG A 938 43.27 -5.71 -32.60
CA ARG A 938 43.23 -7.15 -32.86
C ARG A 938 42.90 -7.33 -34.32
#